data_AF-A0A814R607-F1
#
_entry.id   AF-A0A814R607-F1
#
_cell.length_a   1.000
_cell.length_b   1.000
_cell.length_c   1.000
_cell.angle_alpha   90.00
_cell.angle_beta   90.00
_cell.angle_gamma   90.00
#
_symmetry.space_group_name_H-M   'P 1'
#
loop_
_entity.id
_entity.type
_entity.pdbx_description
1 polymer ?
#
loop_
_entity_poly.entity_id
_entity_poly.type
_entity_poly.pdbx_seq_one_letter_code
_entity_poly.pdbx_strand_id
1 'polypeptide(L)'
;MSKSYWPSFALKLGLEQKTTLLEKDDVLNNDDQQQLRKQIRRVWDEFGFIKESSADGEYTVTKRGRPLFDTNSVIHDRTIYWLQNKFISGWLPSLRDQHTIYANTDYFSDIAEDPKLVSLTQRVLNSYAKQDWHGISSVLPAELFQSSTIADLGGGVGALLSELSKHCSNQRLVCIDRPEVITLAEPHEKIVFQNGDLFSGPLPSADFYLLSRVLHDWPDDQVKQILNRIPSKHLCVIEREVDANRNHHALLSLHMFLLHKARERTRQEWDDLFTSTGWSVQSRTPFSDHLVTVLKKDTINTHMPTFSFKSANKTIRKVVLPAAGLGTRMRPQSAIIPKVFLPITQCNSTRWSCRPALDLLLEEVFAKGTDIEQVLLVTAPEQLHLFQSYLSSYPRDKVDYVLQQSPKGFGHAVLQAESYINGEPFVVILSDHLYQSNNTDQSCLRQLLTAYRQNVLEPFCVGLTGVMSCTADKVSNTGLLQSDSSVKNKRFFRVTDMIEKPSIDIAMNRFQTQLAYNSFLCQAGMDILPPTIFQYLRQHQQKLEQETKSAELGLRESMNTLRQNGQLYGCILDGQRYDIGDPKEYYQTFRAFAIDKKEQPCQKSPISNVWSIVQRIHKVRMVFATSNAPIYSASAPGRLDLMGFADYSGSHVLQYPIAQRTYVFIQPSNTGAIDLTSIQADSINVESGDQNKLTIWNREIPMKLLFDHQNQSLRTRLETWYDQGEGTPVSQDEPINWPSYVIGILAELIKKSDKTRIPVGFNIVVVSDVPCNKGVASSAALEVAVASAASTCLNLDHCMSKTELALLCQYVENHIVGSACGFMDQMACVHARADHLLSLECQHLPNPPFHNVTLPSSIQLFGIDSGVKRSTAGSAYRRVRTATFMGKQLLNLPDDYHHLCQMALSRFNNQYRLQLPEKLIGKEFQSSLHLDSLSKIDSNEIYPIRAATAHPIEENFRVQLFEQLLADHHEPSSQTLANLGELMFQADASYRACDLASDETNLLVDLVRQRSSANILFGAKITGGGGGGTVVVLAHRSSEALEAVHDVARQYENMTKRQTRIFSGSSSGLVTYPSIEV
;
A
#
# COMPACT_ATOMS: atom_id res chain seq x y z
N MET A 1 63.09 -18.93 -15.31
CA MET A 1 61.92 -18.65 -16.18
C MET A 1 60.83 -18.00 -15.32
N SER A 2 61.13 -16.85 -14.73
CA SER A 2 60.31 -16.23 -13.69
C SER A 2 59.29 -15.27 -14.31
N LYS A 3 58.03 -15.37 -13.87
CA LYS A 3 56.89 -14.46 -14.11
C LYS A 3 56.15 -14.48 -15.47
N SER A 4 56.67 -15.08 -16.55
CA SER A 4 55.98 -15.00 -17.85
C SER A 4 54.88 -16.05 -18.03
N TYR A 5 53.64 -15.59 -18.28
CA TYR A 5 52.47 -16.39 -18.66
C TYR A 5 52.57 -16.96 -20.10
N TRP A 6 53.51 -16.45 -20.89
CA TRP A 6 53.64 -16.70 -22.33
C TRP A 6 54.02 -18.14 -22.73
N PRO A 7 54.93 -18.85 -22.02
CA PRO A 7 55.34 -20.20 -22.44
C PRO A 7 54.20 -21.22 -22.43
N SER A 8 53.32 -21.19 -21.41
CA SER A 8 52.16 -22.09 -21.33
C SER A 8 51.10 -21.75 -22.39
N PHE A 9 50.95 -20.46 -22.73
CA PHE A 9 50.05 -20.00 -23.78
C PHE A 9 50.56 -20.33 -25.20
N ALA A 10 51.87 -20.21 -25.44
CA ALA A 10 52.50 -20.59 -26.71
C ALA A 10 52.38 -22.09 -26.98
N LEU A 11 52.51 -22.94 -25.95
CA LEU A 11 52.21 -24.38 -26.01
C LEU A 11 50.75 -24.64 -26.45
N LYS A 12 49.82 -23.83 -25.97
CA LYS A 12 48.38 -23.92 -26.25
C LYS A 12 47.99 -23.58 -27.69
N LEU A 13 48.60 -22.52 -28.24
CA LEU A 13 48.36 -22.05 -29.61
C LEU A 13 48.85 -23.02 -30.69
N GLY A 14 49.56 -24.09 -30.34
CA GLY A 14 50.04 -25.09 -31.28
C GLY A 14 49.48 -26.51 -31.13
N LEU A 15 48.67 -26.85 -30.10
CA LEU A 15 48.56 -28.27 -29.69
C LEU A 15 47.25 -28.81 -29.08
N GLU A 16 46.09 -28.20 -29.26
CA GLU A 16 44.86 -28.83 -28.70
C GLU A 16 43.57 -28.73 -29.54
N GLN A 17 43.66 -28.56 -30.85
CA GLN A 17 42.51 -28.85 -31.70
C GLN A 17 42.48 -30.35 -32.06
N LYS A 18 42.06 -31.20 -31.09
CA LYS A 18 41.26 -32.43 -31.30
C LYS A 18 41.20 -33.41 -30.11
N THR A 19 41.80 -33.15 -28.95
CA THR A 19 41.78 -34.13 -27.84
C THR A 19 40.51 -34.10 -26.97
N THR A 20 39.68 -33.07 -27.05
CA THR A 20 38.45 -32.97 -26.22
C THR A 20 37.14 -33.28 -26.96
N LEU A 21 37.22 -33.58 -28.26
CA LEU A 21 36.13 -34.25 -29.00
C LEU A 21 36.20 -35.78 -28.89
N LEU A 22 37.20 -36.34 -28.19
CA LEU A 22 37.48 -37.78 -28.11
C LEU A 22 36.91 -38.47 -26.86
N GLU A 23 36.14 -37.77 -26.03
CA GLU A 23 35.33 -38.41 -24.96
C GLU A 23 33.88 -38.68 -25.40
N LYS A 24 33.53 -38.37 -26.66
CA LYS A 24 32.33 -38.90 -27.31
C LYS A 24 32.75 -39.85 -28.42
N ASP A 25 32.45 -41.12 -28.21
CA ASP A 25 32.92 -42.34 -28.88
C ASP A 25 32.83 -42.46 -30.43
N ASP A 26 32.71 -41.41 -31.26
CA ASP A 26 32.24 -41.64 -32.65
C ASP A 26 32.92 -40.92 -33.84
N VAL A 27 34.08 -40.22 -33.74
CA VAL A 27 34.47 -39.30 -34.87
C VAL A 27 35.84 -39.53 -35.57
N LEU A 28 36.81 -40.29 -35.04
CA LEU A 28 38.10 -40.48 -35.75
C LEU A 28 38.60 -41.93 -35.68
N ASN A 29 39.08 -42.45 -36.81
CA ASN A 29 39.70 -43.78 -36.90
C ASN A 29 41.12 -43.80 -36.28
N ASN A 30 41.66 -45.00 -36.04
CA ASN A 30 42.95 -45.18 -35.35
C ASN A 30 44.16 -44.55 -36.08
N ASP A 31 44.12 -44.42 -37.40
CA ASP A 31 45.22 -43.88 -38.21
C ASP A 31 45.36 -42.35 -38.03
N ASP A 32 44.23 -41.64 -37.99
CA ASP A 32 44.20 -40.19 -37.74
C ASP A 32 44.74 -39.84 -36.34
N GLN A 33 44.48 -40.70 -35.34
CA GLN A 33 45.03 -40.51 -33.99
C GLN A 33 46.54 -40.68 -33.95
N GLN A 34 47.10 -41.63 -34.72
CA GLN A 34 48.54 -41.85 -34.79
C GLN A 34 49.25 -40.69 -35.50
N GLN A 35 48.66 -40.18 -36.58
CA GLN A 35 49.19 -39.05 -37.34
C GLN A 35 49.20 -37.75 -36.52
N LEU A 36 48.15 -37.51 -35.73
CA LEU A 36 48.06 -36.39 -34.80
C LEU A 36 49.16 -36.46 -33.73
N ARG A 37 49.34 -37.62 -33.06
CA ARG A 37 50.40 -37.82 -32.05
C ARG A 37 51.80 -37.52 -32.60
N LYS A 38 52.05 -37.83 -33.88
CA LYS A 38 53.32 -37.54 -34.55
C LYS A 38 53.53 -36.05 -34.79
N GLN A 39 52.49 -35.30 -35.16
CA GLN A 39 52.56 -33.85 -35.32
C GLN A 39 52.81 -33.15 -33.98
N ILE A 40 52.13 -33.59 -32.90
CA ILE A 40 52.30 -33.03 -31.56
C ILE A 40 53.76 -33.15 -31.08
N ARG A 41 54.37 -34.31 -31.30
CA ARG A 41 55.75 -34.58 -30.91
C ARG A 41 56.77 -33.71 -31.66
N ARG A 42 56.54 -33.43 -32.95
CA ARG A 42 57.40 -32.52 -33.73
C ARG A 42 57.37 -31.09 -33.19
N VAL A 43 56.20 -30.60 -32.80
CA VAL A 43 56.05 -29.27 -32.19
C VAL A 43 56.78 -29.22 -30.84
N TRP A 44 56.68 -30.27 -30.02
CA TRP A 44 57.42 -30.35 -28.74
C TRP A 44 58.94 -30.43 -28.90
N ASP A 45 59.42 -31.06 -29.97
CA ASP A 45 60.84 -31.09 -30.33
C ASP A 45 61.33 -29.70 -30.79
N GLU A 46 60.54 -29.00 -31.62
CA GLU A 46 60.83 -27.64 -32.10
C GLU A 46 60.89 -26.62 -30.95
N PHE A 47 59.99 -26.71 -29.97
CA PHE A 47 60.06 -25.88 -28.75
C PHE A 47 61.19 -26.30 -27.78
N GLY A 48 61.88 -27.41 -28.07
CA GLY A 48 62.99 -27.93 -27.28
C GLY A 48 62.57 -28.56 -25.95
N PHE A 49 61.32 -29.03 -25.83
CA PHE A 49 60.82 -29.71 -24.63
C PHE A 49 61.12 -31.21 -24.63
N ILE A 50 61.10 -31.83 -25.80
CA ILE A 50 61.58 -33.19 -26.04
C ILE A 50 62.65 -33.18 -27.13
N LYS A 51 63.34 -34.30 -27.34
CA LYS A 51 64.26 -34.50 -28.45
C LYS A 51 64.14 -35.91 -29.01
N GLU A 52 63.97 -36.05 -30.32
CA GLU A 52 63.91 -37.34 -31.00
C GLU A 52 65.29 -38.01 -31.02
N SER A 53 65.37 -39.26 -30.58
CA SER A 53 66.55 -40.12 -30.70
C SER A 53 66.58 -40.73 -32.09
N SER A 54 67.67 -40.46 -32.83
CA SER A 54 67.79 -40.73 -34.26
C SER A 54 67.87 -42.22 -34.67
N ALA A 55 67.80 -43.17 -33.73
CA ALA A 55 67.92 -44.60 -34.03
C ALA A 55 66.58 -45.35 -34.06
N ASP A 56 65.63 -45.03 -33.18
CA ASP A 56 64.42 -45.87 -32.96
C ASP A 56 63.11 -45.06 -32.93
N GLY A 57 63.15 -43.74 -33.18
CA GLY A 57 61.96 -42.88 -33.10
C GLY A 57 61.44 -42.66 -31.67
N GLU A 58 62.24 -43.01 -30.65
CA GLU A 58 61.96 -42.70 -29.25
C GLU A 58 62.31 -41.24 -28.91
N TYR A 59 61.48 -40.59 -28.08
CA TYR A 59 61.65 -39.19 -27.69
C TYR A 59 62.13 -39.11 -26.22
N THR A 60 63.11 -38.25 -25.94
CA THR A 60 63.60 -37.99 -24.58
C THR A 60 63.26 -36.58 -24.12
N VAL A 61 62.84 -36.41 -22.86
CA VAL A 61 62.50 -35.10 -22.29
C VAL A 61 63.78 -34.30 -21.99
N THR A 62 63.87 -33.07 -22.50
CA THR A 62 65.05 -32.21 -22.28
C THR A 62 65.04 -31.60 -20.87
N LYS A 63 66.17 -31.02 -20.43
CA LYS A 63 66.24 -30.25 -19.16
C LYS A 63 65.23 -29.08 -19.13
N ARG A 64 64.90 -28.52 -20.30
CA ARG A 64 63.92 -27.44 -20.48
C ARG A 64 62.49 -27.95 -20.37
N GLY A 65 62.21 -29.14 -20.88
CA GLY A 65 60.90 -29.79 -20.80
C GLY A 65 60.62 -30.46 -19.46
N ARG A 66 61.63 -30.91 -18.72
CA ARG A 66 61.46 -31.68 -17.47
C ARG A 66 60.47 -31.06 -16.47
N PRO A 67 60.46 -29.75 -16.18
CA PRO A 67 59.47 -29.15 -15.28
C PRO A 67 58.02 -29.18 -15.79
N LEU A 68 57.78 -29.42 -17.09
CA LEU A 68 56.43 -29.58 -17.65
C LEU A 68 55.88 -31.00 -17.42
N PHE A 69 56.74 -31.99 -17.17
CA PHE A 69 56.35 -33.39 -16.98
C PHE A 69 56.50 -33.86 -15.53
N ASP A 70 57.10 -33.05 -14.67
CA ASP A 70 57.18 -33.29 -13.23
C ASP A 70 55.91 -32.76 -12.52
N THR A 71 55.06 -33.67 -12.06
CA THR A 71 53.77 -33.35 -11.42
C THR A 71 53.91 -32.55 -10.12
N ASN A 72 55.11 -32.47 -9.53
CA ASN A 72 55.39 -31.66 -8.35
C ASN A 72 55.96 -30.28 -8.69
N SER A 73 56.12 -29.94 -9.97
CA SER A 73 56.66 -28.66 -10.38
C SER A 73 55.60 -27.56 -10.43
N VAL A 74 55.92 -26.39 -9.87
CA VAL A 74 55.10 -25.17 -10.03
C VAL A 74 54.90 -24.82 -11.52
N ILE A 75 55.85 -25.16 -12.39
CA ILE A 75 55.74 -24.93 -13.83
C ILE A 75 54.72 -25.88 -14.46
N HIS A 76 54.65 -27.13 -14.00
CA HIS A 76 53.62 -28.09 -14.39
C HIS A 76 52.24 -27.58 -13.97
N ASP A 77 52.05 -27.25 -12.68
CA ASP A 77 50.77 -26.75 -12.17
C ASP A 77 50.30 -25.47 -12.89
N ARG A 78 51.19 -24.49 -13.09
CA ARG A 78 50.86 -23.27 -13.86
C ARG A 78 50.46 -23.61 -15.29
N THR A 79 51.13 -24.56 -15.92
CA THR A 79 50.82 -24.98 -17.28
C THR A 79 49.46 -25.66 -17.35
N ILE A 80 49.17 -26.61 -16.47
CA ILE A 80 47.86 -27.27 -16.42
C ILE A 80 46.76 -26.26 -16.12
N TYR A 81 46.98 -25.33 -15.18
CA TYR A 81 46.03 -24.26 -14.89
C TYR A 81 45.70 -23.47 -16.14
N TRP A 82 46.67 -22.82 -16.76
CA TRP A 82 46.43 -22.01 -17.96
C TRP A 82 45.95 -22.82 -19.16
N LEU A 83 46.15 -24.14 -19.18
CA LEU A 83 45.72 -25.01 -20.28
C LEU A 83 44.27 -25.48 -20.19
N GLN A 84 43.58 -25.35 -19.06
CA GLN A 84 42.22 -25.86 -18.88
C GLN A 84 41.24 -25.47 -20.01
N ASN A 85 40.37 -26.41 -20.40
CA ASN A 85 39.31 -26.19 -21.40
C ASN A 85 38.44 -24.98 -21.08
N LYS A 86 38.13 -24.77 -19.79
CA LYS A 86 37.33 -23.63 -19.30
C LYS A 86 37.97 -22.28 -19.68
N PHE A 87 39.29 -22.22 -19.85
CA PHE A 87 39.98 -21.03 -20.36
C PHE A 87 40.00 -20.98 -21.89
N ILE A 88 40.12 -22.12 -22.59
CA ILE A 88 40.20 -22.15 -24.07
C ILE A 88 38.91 -21.72 -24.73
N SER A 89 37.81 -22.29 -24.25
CA SER A 89 36.49 -22.16 -24.87
C SER A 89 36.13 -20.70 -25.07
N GLY A 90 36.44 -19.83 -24.10
CA GLY A 90 36.19 -18.39 -24.16
C GLY A 90 37.11 -17.59 -25.11
N TRP A 91 38.35 -18.01 -25.32
CA TRP A 91 39.35 -17.20 -26.03
C TRP A 91 39.20 -17.28 -27.56
N LEU A 92 38.94 -18.48 -28.10
CA LEU A 92 38.88 -18.70 -29.55
C LEU A 92 37.68 -18.03 -30.25
N PRO A 93 36.44 -18.07 -29.70
CA PRO A 93 35.30 -17.36 -30.28
C PRO A 93 35.39 -15.84 -30.11
N SER A 94 36.03 -15.37 -29.04
CA SER A 94 36.26 -13.92 -28.79
C SER A 94 37.20 -13.28 -29.81
N LEU A 95 38.08 -14.07 -30.46
CA LEU A 95 38.88 -13.63 -31.61
C LEU A 95 38.07 -13.50 -32.91
N ARG A 96 36.81 -13.96 -32.93
CA ARG A 96 35.89 -13.97 -34.09
C ARG A 96 34.67 -13.07 -33.89
N ASP A 97 34.71 -12.11 -32.97
CA ASP A 97 33.60 -11.20 -32.62
C ASP A 97 32.31 -11.90 -32.15
N GLN A 98 32.40 -13.14 -31.66
CA GLN A 98 31.25 -13.88 -31.12
C GLN A 98 31.33 -13.91 -29.59
N HIS A 99 30.33 -13.27 -28.95
CA HIS A 99 29.96 -13.18 -27.53
C HIS A 99 30.87 -13.85 -26.47
N THR A 100 31.18 -13.09 -25.40
CA THR A 100 31.79 -13.58 -24.14
C THR A 100 30.98 -14.74 -23.55
N ILE A 101 31.65 -15.88 -23.34
CA ILE A 101 31.01 -17.19 -23.03
C ILE A 101 30.56 -17.33 -21.56
N TYR A 102 31.19 -16.62 -20.63
CA TYR A 102 30.93 -16.75 -19.18
C TYR A 102 30.17 -15.56 -18.58
N ALA A 103 29.41 -14.83 -19.38
CA ALA A 103 28.83 -13.54 -18.96
C ALA A 103 27.88 -13.59 -17.74
N ASN A 104 27.48 -14.76 -17.25
CA ASN A 104 26.48 -14.95 -16.19
C ASN A 104 26.85 -15.99 -15.10
N THR A 105 28.07 -16.55 -15.04
CA THR A 105 28.47 -17.49 -13.97
C THR A 105 29.72 -17.01 -13.23
N ASP A 106 29.75 -17.19 -11.90
CA ASP A 106 30.94 -16.97 -11.08
C ASP A 106 31.96 -18.09 -11.36
N TYR A 107 33.05 -17.78 -12.08
CA TYR A 107 34.09 -18.74 -12.43
C TYR A 107 34.66 -19.43 -11.18
N PHE A 108 34.77 -18.71 -10.06
CA PHE A 108 35.28 -19.31 -8.85
C PHE A 108 34.26 -20.26 -8.20
N SER A 109 32.95 -20.03 -8.37
CA SER A 109 31.91 -21.01 -8.01
C SER A 109 31.96 -22.25 -8.92
N ASP A 110 32.20 -22.05 -10.21
CA ASP A 110 32.38 -23.16 -11.17
C ASP A 110 33.64 -23.98 -10.88
N ILE A 111 34.68 -23.39 -10.27
CA ILE A 111 35.84 -24.13 -9.76
C ILE A 111 35.48 -24.90 -8.48
N ALA A 112 34.66 -24.31 -7.60
CA ALA A 112 34.32 -24.89 -6.29
C ALA A 112 33.66 -26.27 -6.40
N GLU A 113 33.02 -26.57 -7.54
CA GLU A 113 32.44 -27.89 -7.83
C GLU A 113 33.46 -29.02 -8.00
N ASP A 114 34.73 -28.72 -8.32
CA ASP A 114 35.79 -29.70 -8.50
C ASP A 114 36.93 -29.48 -7.49
N PRO A 115 37.00 -30.27 -6.40
CA PRO A 115 38.06 -30.17 -5.41
C PRO A 115 39.48 -30.26 -5.98
N LYS A 116 39.70 -31.01 -7.07
CA LYS A 116 41.02 -31.08 -7.72
C LYS A 116 41.36 -29.76 -8.39
N LEU A 117 40.36 -29.10 -8.98
CA LEU A 117 40.49 -27.81 -9.63
C LEU A 117 40.68 -26.66 -8.63
N VAL A 118 39.96 -26.69 -7.51
CA VAL A 118 40.19 -25.78 -6.38
C VAL A 118 41.63 -25.90 -5.90
N SER A 119 42.09 -27.13 -5.67
CA SER A 119 43.45 -27.39 -5.20
C SER A 119 44.52 -26.91 -6.20
N LEU A 120 44.37 -27.22 -7.49
CA LEU A 120 45.29 -26.75 -8.53
C LEU A 120 45.32 -25.21 -8.60
N THR A 121 44.15 -24.58 -8.61
CA THR A 121 44.02 -23.11 -8.67
C THR A 121 44.71 -22.46 -7.48
N GLN A 122 44.47 -22.95 -6.26
CA GLN A 122 45.10 -22.39 -5.06
C GLN A 122 46.61 -22.62 -5.02
N ARG A 123 47.14 -23.79 -5.44
CA ARG A 123 48.59 -23.98 -5.58
C ARG A 123 49.22 -22.97 -6.53
N VAL A 124 48.55 -22.69 -7.66
CA VAL A 124 49.03 -21.73 -8.66
C VAL A 124 48.96 -20.29 -8.14
N LEU A 125 47.81 -19.84 -7.62
CA LEU A 125 47.64 -18.47 -7.11
C LEU A 125 48.56 -18.18 -5.91
N ASN A 126 48.71 -19.14 -5.00
CA ASN A 126 49.63 -19.07 -3.87
C ASN A 126 51.10 -19.00 -4.35
N SER A 127 51.46 -19.73 -5.41
CA SER A 127 52.82 -19.66 -5.97
C SER A 127 53.19 -18.26 -6.49
N TYR A 128 52.21 -17.53 -7.05
CA TYR A 128 52.43 -16.13 -7.44
C TYR A 128 52.48 -15.24 -6.21
N ALA A 129 51.54 -15.41 -5.26
CA ALA A 129 51.46 -14.59 -4.03
C ALA A 129 52.76 -14.62 -3.22
N LYS A 130 53.33 -15.81 -2.99
CA LYS A 130 54.61 -15.98 -2.26
C LYS A 130 55.78 -15.27 -2.94
N GLN A 131 55.76 -15.17 -4.27
CA GLN A 131 56.79 -14.46 -5.04
C GLN A 131 56.55 -12.94 -5.02
N ASP A 132 55.29 -12.51 -5.14
CA ASP A 132 54.93 -11.10 -5.24
C ASP A 132 55.09 -10.37 -3.90
N TRP A 133 54.73 -11.02 -2.78
CA TRP A 133 54.65 -10.39 -1.46
C TRP A 133 55.90 -10.48 -0.61
N HIS A 134 56.94 -11.18 -1.06
CA HIS A 134 58.19 -11.30 -0.30
C HIS A 134 58.81 -9.90 -0.03
N GLY A 135 58.95 -9.52 1.24
CA GLY A 135 59.46 -8.22 1.66
C GLY A 135 58.45 -7.06 1.68
N ILE A 136 57.15 -7.31 1.46
CA ILE A 136 56.12 -6.25 1.37
C ILE A 136 55.95 -5.44 2.66
N SER A 137 56.32 -5.99 3.81
CA SER A 137 56.25 -5.28 5.10
C SER A 137 57.02 -3.96 5.11
N SER A 138 58.02 -3.79 4.22
CA SER A 138 58.80 -2.55 4.08
C SER A 138 58.04 -1.35 3.50
N VAL A 139 56.91 -1.59 2.82
CA VAL A 139 56.13 -0.53 2.12
C VAL A 139 54.72 -0.33 2.70
N LEU A 140 54.29 -1.16 3.64
CA LEU A 140 52.99 -1.06 4.28
C LEU A 140 52.98 0.05 5.35
N PRO A 141 51.83 0.71 5.60
CA PRO A 141 51.76 1.82 6.53
C PRO A 141 52.05 1.39 7.97
N ALA A 142 52.73 2.24 8.74
CA ALA A 142 53.03 1.97 10.15
C ALA A 142 51.76 1.74 11.00
N GLU A 143 50.66 2.40 10.66
CA GLU A 143 49.34 2.25 11.29
C GLU A 143 48.84 0.79 11.26
N LEU A 144 49.15 0.04 10.19
CA LEU A 144 48.78 -1.37 10.09
C LEU A 144 49.48 -2.19 11.17
N PHE A 145 50.77 -1.97 11.41
CA PHE A 145 51.52 -2.68 12.44
C PHE A 145 51.20 -2.21 13.87
N GLN A 146 50.50 -1.08 14.03
CA GLN A 146 49.99 -0.60 15.32
C GLN A 146 48.59 -1.14 15.64
N SER A 147 47.90 -1.68 14.65
CA SER A 147 46.53 -2.19 14.79
C SER A 147 46.48 -3.48 15.61
N SER A 148 45.37 -3.74 16.33
CA SER A 148 45.24 -4.96 17.15
C SER A 148 44.81 -6.15 16.31
N THR A 149 43.94 -5.93 15.32
CA THR A 149 43.44 -6.97 14.39
C THR A 149 43.59 -6.53 12.94
N ILE A 150 44.20 -7.40 12.12
CA ILE A 150 44.37 -7.21 10.68
C ILE A 150 43.60 -8.33 9.95
N ALA A 151 42.71 -7.96 9.03
CA ALA A 151 41.95 -8.91 8.22
C ALA A 151 42.35 -8.84 6.74
N ASP A 152 42.69 -9.98 6.15
CA ASP A 152 42.97 -10.14 4.72
C ASP A 152 41.75 -10.74 4.02
N LEU A 153 41.08 -9.92 3.21
CA LEU A 153 39.82 -10.23 2.54
C LEU A 153 40.12 -10.89 1.19
N GLY A 154 39.77 -12.17 1.02
CA GLY A 154 40.15 -12.94 -0.17
C GLY A 154 41.63 -13.33 -0.17
N GLY A 155 42.18 -13.59 1.01
CA GLY A 155 43.61 -13.85 1.21
C GLY A 155 44.07 -15.24 0.70
N GLY A 156 43.18 -16.04 0.12
CA GLY A 156 43.44 -17.40 -0.30
C GLY A 156 43.89 -18.28 0.87
N VAL A 157 45.03 -18.96 0.69
CA VAL A 157 45.68 -19.75 1.75
C VAL A 157 46.67 -18.94 2.60
N GLY A 158 46.53 -17.60 2.65
CA GLY A 158 47.19 -16.74 3.64
C GLY A 158 48.63 -16.33 3.33
N ALA A 159 49.02 -16.26 2.05
CA ALA A 159 50.40 -15.94 1.65
C ALA A 159 50.86 -14.56 2.10
N LEU A 160 50.00 -13.53 1.98
CA LEU A 160 50.30 -12.17 2.40
C LEU A 160 50.46 -12.10 3.91
N LEU A 161 49.48 -12.60 4.66
CA LEU A 161 49.54 -12.64 6.13
C LEU A 161 50.74 -13.45 6.66
N SER A 162 51.16 -14.50 5.96
CA SER A 162 52.35 -15.28 6.31
C SER A 162 53.65 -14.47 6.18
N GLU A 163 53.71 -13.52 5.26
CA GLU A 163 54.84 -12.60 5.19
C GLU A 163 54.76 -11.54 6.30
N LEU A 164 53.55 -11.01 6.57
CA LEU A 164 53.34 -10.02 7.63
C LEU A 164 53.61 -10.58 9.03
N SER A 165 53.31 -11.86 9.26
CA SER A 165 53.47 -12.53 10.55
C SER A 165 54.93 -12.53 11.07
N LYS A 166 55.91 -12.35 10.17
CA LYS A 166 57.34 -12.19 10.47
C LYS A 166 57.66 -10.87 11.19
N HIS A 167 56.81 -9.85 11.00
CA HIS A 167 56.97 -8.51 11.56
C HIS A 167 55.87 -8.16 12.58
N CYS A 168 54.83 -8.99 12.71
CA CYS A 168 53.79 -8.87 13.72
C CYS A 168 54.18 -9.61 15.01
N SER A 169 54.14 -8.90 16.15
CA SER A 169 54.45 -9.44 17.47
C SER A 169 53.20 -9.96 18.19
N ASN A 170 52.15 -9.15 18.35
CA ASN A 170 50.96 -9.47 19.16
C ASN A 170 49.62 -9.29 18.43
N GLN A 171 49.62 -8.99 17.14
CA GLN A 171 48.42 -8.70 16.36
C GLN A 171 47.64 -9.98 16.02
N ARG A 172 46.31 -9.90 16.06
CA ARG A 172 45.43 -10.97 15.55
C ARG A 172 45.33 -10.87 14.02
N LEU A 173 45.85 -11.86 13.32
CA LEU A 173 45.78 -11.92 11.85
C LEU A 173 44.63 -12.84 11.44
N VAL A 174 43.70 -12.34 10.62
CA VAL A 174 42.53 -13.09 10.16
C VAL A 174 42.53 -13.17 8.64
N CYS A 175 42.61 -14.39 8.09
CA CYS A 175 42.45 -14.65 6.66
C CYS A 175 41.01 -15.08 6.40
N ILE A 176 40.28 -14.36 5.55
CA ILE A 176 38.93 -14.78 5.13
C ILE A 176 38.92 -15.12 3.66
N ASP A 177 38.37 -16.29 3.35
CA ASP A 177 38.13 -16.77 2.00
C ASP A 177 36.99 -17.82 2.03
N ARG A 178 36.59 -18.30 0.86
CA ARG A 178 35.50 -19.26 0.73
C ARG A 178 35.87 -20.61 1.35
N PRO A 179 34.89 -21.39 1.85
CA PRO A 179 35.15 -22.62 2.59
C PRO A 179 36.05 -23.62 1.87
N GLU A 180 35.86 -23.79 0.56
CA GLU A 180 36.65 -24.68 -0.29
C GLU A 180 38.12 -24.23 -0.43
N VAL A 181 38.43 -22.96 -0.19
CA VAL A 181 39.79 -22.42 -0.20
C VAL A 181 40.43 -22.55 1.20
N ILE A 182 39.69 -22.16 2.23
CA ILE A 182 40.17 -22.18 3.62
C ILE A 182 40.50 -23.60 4.08
N THR A 183 39.75 -24.60 3.62
CA THR A 183 40.04 -26.03 3.90
C THR A 183 41.39 -26.51 3.37
N LEU A 184 42.00 -25.78 2.41
CA LEU A 184 43.33 -26.08 1.87
C LEU A 184 44.47 -25.32 2.57
N ALA A 185 44.14 -24.41 3.49
CA ALA A 185 45.14 -23.64 4.22
C ALA A 185 45.86 -24.52 5.24
N GLU A 186 47.20 -24.42 5.27
CA GLU A 186 48.00 -25.10 6.29
C GLU A 186 47.85 -24.37 7.64
N PRO A 187 47.77 -25.11 8.76
CA PRO A 187 47.73 -24.49 10.09
C PRO A 187 48.92 -23.55 10.31
N HIS A 188 48.66 -22.37 10.88
CA HIS A 188 49.68 -21.36 11.12
C HIS A 188 49.52 -20.77 12.53
N GLU A 189 50.63 -20.61 13.27
CA GLU A 189 50.61 -20.23 14.70
C GLU A 189 49.95 -18.87 14.98
N LYS A 190 50.05 -17.93 14.04
CA LYS A 190 49.56 -16.54 14.19
C LYS A 190 48.34 -16.17 13.33
N ILE A 191 47.89 -17.04 12.42
CA ILE A 191 46.84 -16.69 11.44
C ILE A 191 45.59 -17.50 11.74
N VAL A 192 44.47 -16.81 11.89
CA VAL A 192 43.14 -17.41 12.02
C VAL A 192 42.50 -17.45 10.64
N PHE A 193 42.35 -18.65 10.09
CA PHE A 193 41.62 -18.85 8.85
C PHE A 193 40.11 -18.95 9.13
N GLN A 194 39.32 -18.15 8.44
CA GLN A 194 37.88 -18.03 8.65
C GLN A 194 37.14 -18.20 7.32
N ASN A 195 36.13 -19.06 7.31
CA ASN A 195 35.23 -19.19 6.17
C ASN A 195 34.39 -17.92 6.00
N GLY A 196 34.30 -17.41 4.78
CA GLY A 196 33.34 -16.36 4.46
C GLY A 196 33.38 -15.90 3.00
N ASP A 197 32.39 -15.10 2.63
CA ASP A 197 32.16 -14.63 1.27
C ASP A 197 32.33 -13.10 1.20
N LEU A 198 33.10 -12.62 0.23
CA LEU A 198 33.33 -11.19 -0.01
C LEU A 198 32.10 -10.46 -0.56
N PHE A 199 31.06 -11.19 -0.99
CA PHE A 199 29.79 -10.63 -1.46
C PHE A 199 28.61 -10.81 -0.49
N SER A 200 28.64 -11.82 0.40
CA SER A 200 27.57 -12.12 1.36
C SER A 200 28.06 -12.41 2.80
N GLY A 201 27.15 -12.44 3.79
CA GLY A 201 27.46 -12.75 5.20
C GLY A 201 28.14 -11.62 6.00
N PRO A 202 28.65 -11.87 7.22
CA PRO A 202 29.43 -10.89 7.99
C PRO A 202 30.94 -10.98 7.68
N LEU A 203 31.61 -9.82 7.54
CA LEU A 203 33.07 -9.74 7.50
C LEU A 203 33.65 -9.74 8.93
N PRO A 204 34.84 -10.31 9.18
CA PRO A 204 35.46 -10.32 10.51
C PRO A 204 35.72 -8.89 10.97
N SER A 205 35.46 -8.57 12.24
CA SER A 205 35.78 -7.25 12.81
C SER A 205 37.30 -7.09 12.91
N ALA A 206 37.85 -6.07 12.24
CA ALA A 206 39.27 -5.76 12.25
C ALA A 206 39.51 -4.24 12.25
N ASP A 207 40.64 -3.84 12.82
CA ASP A 207 41.05 -2.44 12.85
C ASP A 207 41.56 -2.00 11.47
N PHE A 208 42.18 -2.93 10.73
CA PHE A 208 42.75 -2.70 9.41
C PHE A 208 42.37 -3.85 8.45
N TYR A 209 41.90 -3.50 7.26
CA TYR A 209 41.60 -4.48 6.21
C TYR A 209 42.62 -4.44 5.08
N LEU A 210 42.86 -5.59 4.47
CA LEU A 210 43.71 -5.79 3.31
C LEU A 210 42.86 -6.40 2.17
N LEU A 211 43.08 -5.91 0.96
CA LEU A 211 42.59 -6.50 -0.29
C LEU A 211 43.77 -6.57 -1.26
N SER A 212 44.15 -7.77 -1.69
CA SER A 212 45.38 -7.99 -2.45
C SER A 212 45.16 -8.91 -3.64
N ARG A 213 45.15 -8.34 -4.87
CA ARG A 213 44.79 -9.05 -6.11
C ARG A 213 43.40 -9.69 -6.00
N VAL A 214 42.44 -8.87 -5.60
CA VAL A 214 41.05 -9.29 -5.39
C VAL A 214 40.13 -8.45 -6.25
N LEU A 215 40.28 -7.12 -6.20
CA LEU A 215 39.41 -6.20 -6.92
C LEU A 215 39.60 -6.27 -8.44
N HIS A 216 40.76 -6.74 -8.92
CA HIS A 216 40.99 -6.96 -10.35
C HIS A 216 40.23 -8.17 -10.93
N ASP A 217 39.79 -9.10 -10.08
CA ASP A 217 39.04 -10.29 -10.50
C ASP A 217 37.57 -9.98 -10.80
N TRP A 218 37.11 -8.76 -10.44
CA TRP A 218 35.71 -8.37 -10.47
C TRP A 218 35.46 -7.08 -11.29
N PRO A 219 34.29 -6.96 -11.96
CA PRO A 219 33.83 -5.74 -12.61
C PRO A 219 33.54 -4.62 -11.59
N ASP A 220 33.47 -3.38 -12.08
CA ASP A 220 33.37 -2.16 -11.26
C ASP A 220 32.24 -2.19 -10.23
N ASP A 221 31.08 -2.75 -10.61
CA ASP A 221 29.89 -2.84 -9.76
C ASP A 221 30.12 -3.78 -8.55
N GLN A 222 30.80 -4.91 -8.78
CA GLN A 222 31.19 -5.86 -7.72
C GLN A 222 32.36 -5.34 -6.87
N VAL A 223 33.29 -4.60 -7.47
CA VAL A 223 34.35 -3.91 -6.71
C VAL A 223 33.76 -2.90 -5.74
N LYS A 224 32.81 -2.07 -6.18
CA LYS A 224 32.08 -1.17 -5.28
C LYS A 224 31.39 -1.93 -4.17
N GLN A 225 30.93 -3.14 -4.48
CA GLN A 225 30.30 -3.99 -3.49
C GLN A 225 31.23 -4.45 -2.37
N ILE A 226 32.41 -4.94 -2.72
CA ILE A 226 33.41 -5.31 -1.72
C ILE A 226 33.79 -4.07 -0.88
N LEU A 227 34.03 -2.92 -1.52
CA LEU A 227 34.47 -1.70 -0.85
C LEU A 227 33.44 -1.11 0.13
N ASN A 228 32.14 -1.19 -0.17
CA ASN A 228 31.08 -0.66 0.70
C ASN A 228 30.80 -1.54 1.93
N ARG A 229 31.16 -2.82 1.90
CA ARG A 229 30.96 -3.75 3.02
C ARG A 229 31.98 -3.61 4.13
N ILE A 230 33.13 -3.01 3.86
CA ILE A 230 34.24 -2.93 4.81
C ILE A 230 33.87 -1.99 5.96
N PRO A 231 33.83 -2.47 7.22
CA PRO A 231 33.28 -1.72 8.34
C PRO A 231 34.29 -0.79 9.04
N SER A 232 35.61 -0.96 8.83
CA SER A 232 36.64 -0.09 9.42
C SER A 232 36.85 1.19 8.64
N LYS A 233 37.55 2.13 9.28
CA LYS A 233 38.04 3.38 8.68
C LYS A 233 39.31 3.21 7.87
N HIS A 234 40.02 2.08 7.98
CA HIS A 234 41.33 1.88 7.34
C HIS A 234 41.34 0.63 6.45
N LEU A 235 41.79 0.83 5.21
CA LEU A 235 41.90 -0.20 4.18
C LEU A 235 43.19 -0.03 3.39
N CYS A 236 43.88 -1.12 3.09
CA CYS A 236 44.99 -1.15 2.13
C CYS A 236 44.64 -2.06 0.95
N VAL A 237 44.69 -1.48 -0.25
CA VAL A 237 44.43 -2.17 -1.52
C VAL A 237 45.75 -2.37 -2.26
N ILE A 238 46.06 -3.60 -2.66
CA ILE A 238 47.29 -3.97 -3.37
C ILE A 238 46.89 -4.56 -4.73
N GLU A 239 46.94 -3.72 -5.75
CA GLU A 239 46.46 -4.06 -7.11
C GLU A 239 47.46 -3.62 -8.17
N ARG A 240 47.32 -4.11 -9.42
CA ARG A 240 48.13 -3.63 -10.54
C ARG A 240 47.49 -2.38 -11.14
N GLU A 241 48.33 -1.54 -11.72
CA GLU A 241 47.92 -0.35 -12.46
C GLU A 241 48.23 -0.55 -13.94
N VAL A 242 47.23 -0.32 -14.80
CA VAL A 242 47.42 -0.34 -16.25
C VAL A 242 48.12 0.94 -16.68
N ASP A 243 49.32 0.79 -17.25
CA ASP A 243 50.00 1.84 -18.00
C ASP A 243 49.61 1.73 -19.47
N ALA A 244 48.91 2.75 -19.98
CA ALA A 244 48.44 2.81 -21.36
C ALA A 244 49.56 2.68 -22.42
N ASN A 245 50.82 2.87 -22.02
CA ASN A 245 51.99 2.78 -22.91
C ASN A 245 52.74 1.44 -22.79
N ARG A 246 52.26 0.50 -21.98
CA ARG A 246 52.95 -0.76 -21.68
C ARG A 246 51.99 -1.94 -21.73
N ASN A 247 52.20 -2.88 -22.65
CA ASN A 247 51.42 -4.13 -22.78
C ASN A 247 51.71 -5.18 -21.69
N HIS A 248 52.26 -4.77 -20.55
CA HIS A 248 52.56 -5.68 -19.46
C HIS A 248 51.24 -6.14 -18.83
N HIS A 249 51.06 -7.46 -18.68
CA HIS A 249 49.86 -8.10 -18.08
C HIS A 249 48.57 -8.06 -18.93
N ALA A 250 48.63 -7.66 -20.21
CA ALA A 250 47.46 -7.65 -21.10
C ALA A 250 46.71 -9.00 -21.18
N LEU A 251 47.45 -10.12 -21.09
CA LEU A 251 46.85 -11.46 -21.06
C LEU A 251 46.07 -11.73 -19.78
N LEU A 252 46.52 -11.19 -18.64
CA LEU A 252 45.80 -11.30 -17.38
C LEU A 252 44.52 -10.45 -17.42
N SER A 253 44.58 -9.24 -17.97
CA SER A 253 43.39 -8.40 -18.18
C SER A 253 42.38 -9.05 -19.13
N LEU A 254 42.86 -9.61 -20.25
CA LEU A 254 42.02 -10.37 -21.17
C LEU A 254 41.39 -11.58 -20.47
N HIS A 255 42.18 -12.29 -19.67
CA HIS A 255 41.71 -13.44 -18.90
C HIS A 255 40.58 -13.06 -17.95
N MET A 256 40.78 -12.03 -17.12
CA MET A 256 39.76 -11.56 -16.17
C MET A 256 38.51 -11.01 -16.88
N PHE A 257 38.70 -10.38 -18.04
CA PHE A 257 37.59 -9.89 -18.84
C PHE A 257 36.74 -11.01 -19.42
N LEU A 258 37.36 -12.08 -19.91
CA LEU A 258 36.65 -13.22 -20.48
C LEU A 258 35.93 -14.06 -19.42
N LEU A 259 36.42 -14.08 -18.18
CA LEU A 259 35.80 -14.79 -17.07
C LEU A 259 34.67 -14.00 -16.40
N HIS A 260 34.92 -12.76 -15.98
CA HIS A 260 33.99 -11.98 -15.15
C HIS A 260 33.65 -10.59 -15.70
N LYS A 261 34.05 -10.26 -16.94
CA LYS A 261 34.08 -8.88 -17.45
C LYS A 261 34.91 -7.95 -16.54
N ALA A 262 35.84 -8.53 -15.81
CA ALA A 262 36.76 -7.82 -14.93
C ALA A 262 37.98 -7.33 -15.72
N ARG A 263 38.76 -6.42 -15.14
CA ARG A 263 39.93 -5.85 -15.82
C ARG A 263 40.89 -5.22 -14.83
N GLU A 264 42.14 -5.15 -15.25
CA GLU A 264 43.08 -4.22 -14.66
C GLU A 264 42.65 -2.78 -15.01
N ARG A 265 42.86 -1.84 -14.09
CA ARG A 265 42.37 -0.46 -14.20
C ARG A 265 43.51 0.54 -14.23
N THR A 266 43.26 1.68 -14.87
CA THR A 266 44.15 2.84 -14.80
C THR A 266 44.08 3.50 -13.42
N ARG A 267 45.06 4.37 -13.11
CA ARG A 267 45.06 5.12 -11.84
C ARG A 267 43.77 5.89 -11.59
N GLN A 268 43.28 6.59 -12.63
CA GLN A 268 42.08 7.40 -12.52
C GLN A 268 40.84 6.54 -12.25
N GLU A 269 40.72 5.39 -12.91
CA GLU A 269 39.60 4.47 -12.68
C GLU A 269 39.61 3.89 -11.25
N TRP A 270 40.79 3.65 -10.67
CA TRP A 270 40.91 3.30 -9.25
C TRP A 270 40.49 4.45 -8.33
N ASP A 271 40.93 5.68 -8.62
CA ASP A 271 40.54 6.87 -7.86
C ASP A 271 39.01 7.10 -7.86
N ASP A 272 38.37 6.91 -9.01
CA ASP A 272 36.92 7.05 -9.17
C ASP A 272 36.16 5.98 -8.36
N LEU A 273 36.66 4.73 -8.34
CA LEU A 273 36.07 3.64 -7.55
C LEU A 273 36.17 3.89 -6.04
N PHE A 274 37.34 4.32 -5.56
CA PHE A 274 37.52 4.63 -4.14
C PHE A 274 36.65 5.83 -3.73
N THR A 275 36.68 6.90 -4.51
CA THR A 275 35.91 8.12 -4.21
C THR A 275 34.40 7.86 -4.21
N SER A 276 33.89 7.12 -5.21
CA SER A 276 32.46 6.80 -5.31
C SER A 276 31.94 5.89 -4.18
N THR A 277 32.82 5.22 -3.45
CA THR A 277 32.50 4.36 -2.29
C THR A 277 32.87 5.02 -0.95
N GLY A 278 33.17 6.33 -0.98
CA GLY A 278 33.46 7.13 0.21
C GLY A 278 34.83 6.85 0.83
N TRP A 279 35.79 6.32 0.06
CA TRP A 279 37.17 6.14 0.47
C TRP A 279 38.06 7.26 -0.08
N SER A 280 38.97 7.75 0.76
CA SER A 280 39.97 8.75 0.39
C SER A 280 41.36 8.13 0.33
N VAL A 281 42.10 8.38 -0.75
CA VAL A 281 43.48 7.90 -0.91
C VAL A 281 44.43 8.71 -0.03
N GLN A 282 45.16 8.01 0.85
CA GLN A 282 46.12 8.60 1.77
C GLN A 282 47.55 8.54 1.21
N SER A 283 47.95 7.38 0.67
CA SER A 283 49.28 7.19 0.10
C SER A 283 49.30 6.06 -0.92
N ARG A 284 50.31 6.07 -1.79
CA ARG A 284 50.54 5.08 -2.84
C ARG A 284 52.02 4.75 -2.93
N THR A 285 52.35 3.47 -2.85
CA THR A 285 53.74 2.98 -2.92
C THR A 285 53.84 1.82 -3.91
N PRO A 286 54.62 1.93 -5.00
CA PRO A 286 54.85 0.82 -5.91
C PRO A 286 55.62 -0.31 -5.23
N PHE A 287 55.22 -1.55 -5.47
CA PHE A 287 55.88 -2.74 -4.92
C PHE A 287 55.65 -3.97 -5.81
N SER A 288 56.73 -4.63 -6.24
CA SER A 288 56.67 -5.90 -6.99
C SER A 288 55.69 -5.90 -8.17
N ASP A 289 55.73 -4.86 -9.02
CA ASP A 289 54.81 -4.64 -10.15
C ASP A 289 53.34 -4.37 -9.76
N HIS A 290 53.05 -4.07 -8.49
CA HIS A 290 51.76 -3.66 -7.95
C HIS A 290 51.86 -2.26 -7.32
N LEU A 291 50.71 -1.70 -6.97
CA LEU A 291 50.57 -0.44 -6.25
C LEU A 291 49.87 -0.69 -4.92
N VAL A 292 50.57 -0.40 -3.82
CA VAL A 292 50.03 -0.43 -2.47
C VAL A 292 49.34 0.91 -2.21
N THR A 293 48.01 0.90 -2.10
CA THR A 293 47.18 2.10 -1.89
C THR A 293 46.54 2.07 -0.51
N VAL A 294 46.85 3.05 0.33
CA VAL A 294 46.26 3.19 1.67
C VAL A 294 45.05 4.12 1.60
N LEU A 295 43.91 3.68 2.13
CA LEU A 295 42.61 4.34 2.06
C LEU A 295 42.05 4.62 3.45
N LYS A 296 41.35 5.76 3.60
CA LYS A 296 40.69 6.17 4.83
C LYS A 296 39.25 6.66 4.60
N LYS A 297 38.37 6.42 5.57
CA LYS A 297 36.95 6.83 5.53
C LYS A 297 36.63 7.84 6.65
N ASP A 298 36.05 8.99 6.30
CA ASP A 298 35.66 10.04 7.25
C ASP A 298 34.41 9.66 8.05
N THR A 299 34.35 10.08 9.32
CA THR A 299 33.30 9.65 10.26
C THR A 299 32.08 10.56 10.12
N ILE A 300 31.16 10.23 9.21
CA ILE A 300 29.76 10.67 9.25
C ILE A 300 28.91 9.41 9.37
N ASN A 301 28.14 9.31 10.46
CA ASN A 301 27.08 8.32 10.75
C ASN A 301 27.21 6.97 10.04
N THR A 302 27.94 6.05 10.67
CA THR A 302 27.75 4.60 10.56
C THR A 302 26.25 4.28 10.73
N HIS A 303 25.53 3.64 9.79
CA HIS A 303 25.95 2.61 8.85
C HIS A 303 25.23 2.68 7.49
N MET A 304 25.94 3.27 6.52
CA MET A 304 26.50 2.72 5.26
C MET A 304 25.64 2.01 4.16
N PRO A 305 25.99 2.24 2.87
CA PRO A 305 25.05 2.31 1.74
C PRO A 305 25.37 1.41 0.50
N THR A 306 24.33 1.24 -0.32
CA THR A 306 24.24 0.97 -1.78
C THR A 306 25.40 0.35 -2.56
N PHE A 307 25.14 -0.82 -3.16
CA PHE A 307 25.79 -1.25 -4.41
C PHE A 307 25.20 -0.48 -5.60
N SER A 308 25.91 -0.48 -6.72
CA SER A 308 25.37 -0.02 -8.00
C SER A 308 25.65 -1.11 -9.02
N PHE A 309 24.62 -1.69 -9.63
CA PHE A 309 24.74 -2.41 -10.88
C PHE A 309 24.16 -1.59 -12.03
N LYS A 310 24.90 -1.50 -13.14
CA LYS A 310 24.43 -0.84 -14.38
C LYS A 310 23.18 -1.55 -14.93
N SER A 311 22.04 -0.87 -14.83
CA SER A 311 20.98 -0.76 -15.85
C SER A 311 20.68 -2.04 -16.67
N ALA A 312 20.32 -3.14 -16.01
CA ALA A 312 19.43 -4.14 -16.61
C ALA A 312 17.99 -3.75 -16.22
N ASN A 313 17.09 -3.70 -17.21
CA ASN A 313 15.73 -3.18 -17.11
C ASN A 313 15.07 -3.33 -15.73
N LYS A 314 14.63 -2.20 -15.15
CA LYS A 314 13.94 -2.10 -13.86
C LYS A 314 12.57 -2.81 -13.80
N THR A 315 12.25 -3.66 -14.76
CA THR A 315 10.94 -4.27 -14.94
C THR A 315 10.99 -5.74 -14.51
N ILE A 316 10.27 -6.07 -13.44
CA ILE A 316 9.91 -7.46 -13.12
C ILE A 316 8.90 -7.92 -14.18
N ARG A 317 9.17 -9.06 -14.81
CA ARG A 317 8.41 -9.54 -15.98
C ARG A 317 7.75 -10.91 -15.77
N LYS A 318 8.11 -11.62 -14.69
CA LYS A 318 7.68 -13.01 -14.42
C LYS A 318 6.90 -13.11 -13.12
N VAL A 319 5.81 -13.88 -13.15
CA VAL A 319 4.99 -14.23 -11.97
C VAL A 319 4.93 -15.75 -11.82
N VAL A 320 5.00 -16.25 -10.59
CA VAL A 320 4.80 -17.65 -10.22
C VAL A 320 3.52 -17.76 -9.41
N LEU A 321 2.64 -18.69 -9.83
CA LEU A 321 1.36 -18.99 -9.21
C LEU A 321 1.36 -20.44 -8.69
N PRO A 322 1.62 -20.67 -7.38
CA PRO A 322 1.69 -22.03 -6.84
C PRO A 322 0.29 -22.60 -6.60
N ALA A 323 -0.16 -23.51 -7.45
CA ALA A 323 -1.51 -24.08 -7.46
C ALA A 323 -1.56 -25.61 -7.22
N ALA A 324 -0.44 -26.22 -6.85
CA ALA A 324 -0.30 -27.66 -6.63
C ALA A 324 -0.79 -28.16 -5.25
N GLY A 325 -1.35 -27.27 -4.42
CA GLY A 325 -1.81 -27.63 -3.07
C GLY A 325 -3.08 -28.49 -3.06
N LEU A 326 -3.12 -29.49 -2.16
CA LEU A 326 -4.27 -30.40 -2.00
C LEU A 326 -5.54 -29.74 -1.43
N GLY A 327 -5.43 -28.50 -0.92
CA GLY A 327 -6.56 -27.72 -0.43
C GLY A 327 -7.39 -28.40 0.66
N THR A 328 -6.75 -28.97 1.67
CA THR A 328 -7.37 -29.83 2.70
C THR A 328 -8.58 -29.19 3.39
N ARG A 329 -8.54 -27.88 3.67
CA ARG A 329 -9.65 -27.10 4.28
C ARG A 329 -10.92 -27.04 3.43
N MET A 330 -10.79 -27.20 2.11
CA MET A 330 -11.89 -27.15 1.14
C MET A 330 -12.35 -28.56 0.71
N ARG A 331 -11.94 -29.62 1.41
CA ARG A 331 -12.40 -30.98 1.10
C ARG A 331 -13.89 -31.15 1.45
N PRO A 332 -14.66 -31.91 0.66
CA PRO A 332 -14.21 -32.74 -0.47
C PRO A 332 -14.07 -31.99 -1.81
N GLN A 333 -14.52 -30.75 -1.92
CA GLN A 333 -14.55 -30.00 -3.20
C GLN A 333 -13.19 -29.89 -3.87
N SER A 334 -12.14 -29.59 -3.10
CA SER A 334 -10.75 -29.48 -3.59
C SER A 334 -10.14 -30.80 -4.08
N ALA A 335 -10.77 -31.96 -3.81
CA ALA A 335 -10.35 -33.24 -4.36
C ALA A 335 -10.77 -33.43 -5.83
N ILE A 336 -11.73 -32.63 -6.31
CA ILE A 336 -12.28 -32.72 -7.66
C ILE A 336 -11.83 -31.51 -8.50
N ILE A 337 -11.92 -30.31 -7.93
CA ILE A 337 -11.63 -29.06 -8.62
C ILE A 337 -10.55 -28.28 -7.84
N PRO A 338 -9.40 -27.96 -8.46
CA PRO A 338 -8.39 -27.08 -7.85
C PRO A 338 -8.99 -25.75 -7.40
N LYS A 339 -8.51 -25.18 -6.28
CA LYS A 339 -9.07 -23.94 -5.71
C LYS A 339 -9.13 -22.78 -6.71
N VAL A 340 -8.12 -22.65 -7.57
CA VAL A 340 -8.06 -21.62 -8.63
C VAL A 340 -9.20 -21.72 -9.64
N PHE A 341 -9.87 -22.88 -9.74
CA PHE A 341 -11.02 -23.07 -10.60
C PHE A 341 -12.36 -22.91 -9.88
N LEU A 342 -12.34 -22.49 -8.62
CA LEU A 342 -13.57 -22.20 -7.89
C LEU A 342 -14.30 -21.00 -8.54
N PRO A 343 -15.62 -21.12 -8.76
CA PRO A 343 -16.41 -20.11 -9.46
C PRO A 343 -16.59 -18.83 -8.63
N ILE A 344 -16.16 -17.70 -9.18
CA ILE A 344 -16.44 -16.38 -8.65
C ILE A 344 -17.44 -15.68 -9.56
N THR A 345 -18.55 -15.26 -8.96
CA THR A 345 -19.59 -14.53 -9.67
C THR A 345 -19.30 -13.03 -9.58
N GLN A 346 -19.48 -12.32 -10.68
CA GLN A 346 -19.44 -10.85 -10.78
C GLN A 346 -20.73 -10.34 -11.42
N CYS A 347 -21.23 -9.20 -10.94
CA CYS A 347 -22.36 -8.50 -11.54
C CYS A 347 -21.88 -7.15 -12.06
N ASN A 348 -21.97 -6.93 -13.38
CA ASN A 348 -21.71 -5.63 -14.00
C ASN A 348 -23.05 -5.05 -14.45
N SER A 349 -23.60 -4.14 -13.65
CA SER A 349 -24.87 -3.41 -13.84
C SER A 349 -26.13 -4.28 -14.02
N THR A 350 -26.19 -5.14 -15.03
CA THR A 350 -27.34 -6.00 -15.37
C THR A 350 -26.96 -7.41 -15.83
N ARG A 351 -25.66 -7.71 -15.99
CA ARG A 351 -25.20 -9.01 -16.49
C ARG A 351 -24.35 -9.71 -15.45
N TRP A 352 -24.81 -10.88 -15.05
CA TRP A 352 -24.07 -11.81 -14.21
C TRP A 352 -23.08 -12.60 -15.06
N SER A 353 -21.82 -12.62 -14.64
CA SER A 353 -20.79 -13.50 -15.20
C SER A 353 -20.18 -14.32 -14.08
N CYS A 354 -20.08 -15.63 -14.27
CA CYS A 354 -19.40 -16.53 -13.36
C CYS A 354 -18.10 -16.97 -14.03
N ARG A 355 -16.96 -16.70 -13.39
CA ARG A 355 -15.64 -17.01 -13.93
C ARG A 355 -14.78 -17.68 -12.86
N PRO A 356 -13.88 -18.59 -13.23
CA PRO A 356 -12.89 -19.15 -12.31
C PRO A 356 -12.05 -18.08 -11.62
N ALA A 357 -11.68 -18.31 -10.36
CA ALA A 357 -10.78 -17.44 -9.61
C ALA A 357 -9.44 -17.18 -10.35
N LEU A 358 -8.97 -18.14 -11.16
CA LEU A 358 -7.80 -17.99 -12.02
C LEU A 358 -7.91 -16.81 -12.98
N ASP A 359 -9.08 -16.55 -13.57
CA ASP A 359 -9.25 -15.41 -14.48
C ASP A 359 -9.02 -14.08 -13.74
N LEU A 360 -9.54 -13.96 -12.52
CA LEU A 360 -9.39 -12.76 -11.70
C LEU A 360 -7.94 -12.55 -11.26
N LEU A 361 -7.23 -13.64 -10.96
CA LEU A 361 -5.79 -13.60 -10.70
C LEU A 361 -5.00 -13.14 -11.94
N LEU A 362 -5.33 -13.66 -13.12
CA LEU A 362 -4.66 -13.28 -14.36
C LEU A 362 -4.99 -11.82 -14.75
N GLU A 363 -6.20 -11.34 -14.47
CA GLU A 363 -6.57 -9.93 -14.61
C GLU A 363 -5.74 -9.02 -13.70
N GLU A 364 -5.55 -9.42 -12.44
CA GLU A 364 -4.70 -8.70 -11.49
C GLU A 364 -3.24 -8.66 -11.97
N VAL A 365 -2.75 -9.78 -12.52
CA VAL A 365 -1.38 -9.92 -13.05
C VAL A 365 -1.14 -9.11 -14.32
N PHE A 366 -2.05 -9.19 -15.29
CA PHE A 366 -1.96 -8.49 -16.57
C PHE A 366 -2.65 -7.12 -16.57
N ALA A 367 -3.01 -6.59 -15.40
CA ALA A 367 -3.57 -5.26 -15.26
C ALA A 367 -2.67 -4.19 -15.89
N LYS A 368 -3.29 -3.12 -16.41
CA LYS A 368 -2.56 -2.03 -17.07
C LYS A 368 -1.47 -1.45 -16.15
N GLY A 369 -0.22 -1.50 -16.62
CA GLY A 369 0.94 -0.92 -15.94
C GLY A 369 1.70 -1.86 -15.00
N THR A 370 1.43 -3.18 -15.03
CA THR A 370 2.26 -4.18 -14.33
C THR A 370 3.52 -4.58 -15.11
N ASP A 371 3.50 -4.49 -16.44
CA ASP A 371 4.60 -4.89 -17.34
C ASP A 371 5.02 -6.37 -17.19
N ILE A 372 4.12 -7.23 -16.69
CA ILE A 372 4.33 -8.67 -16.63
C ILE A 372 4.16 -9.28 -18.02
N GLU A 373 5.17 -10.04 -18.44
CA GLU A 373 5.21 -10.72 -19.74
C GLU A 373 4.78 -12.18 -19.61
N GLN A 374 5.10 -12.83 -18.49
CA GLN A 374 5.04 -14.28 -18.33
C GLN A 374 4.53 -14.72 -16.95
N VAL A 375 3.70 -15.76 -16.94
CA VAL A 375 3.16 -16.40 -15.74
C VAL A 375 3.48 -17.89 -15.75
N LEU A 376 4.07 -18.40 -14.67
CA LEU A 376 4.31 -19.83 -14.46
C LEU A 376 3.35 -20.38 -13.40
N LEU A 377 2.51 -21.32 -13.78
CA LEU A 377 1.64 -22.07 -12.88
C LEU A 377 2.35 -23.32 -12.37
N VAL A 378 2.48 -23.47 -11.05
CA VAL A 378 2.99 -24.72 -10.47
C VAL A 378 1.80 -25.61 -10.13
N THR A 379 1.66 -26.75 -10.77
CA THR A 379 0.51 -27.64 -10.62
C THR A 379 0.91 -29.07 -10.28
N ALA A 380 -0.01 -29.85 -9.72
CA ALA A 380 0.19 -31.27 -9.45
C ALA A 380 -0.06 -32.11 -10.72
N PRO A 381 0.64 -33.24 -10.93
CA PRO A 381 0.45 -34.09 -12.11
C PRO A 381 -1.00 -34.48 -12.38
N GLU A 382 -1.77 -34.74 -11.32
CA GLU A 382 -3.18 -35.16 -11.41
C GLU A 382 -4.10 -34.04 -11.92
N GLN A 383 -3.73 -32.79 -11.67
CA GLN A 383 -4.51 -31.60 -12.02
C GLN A 383 -4.12 -31.02 -13.37
N LEU A 384 -2.99 -31.44 -13.96
CA LEU A 384 -2.41 -30.87 -15.18
C LEU A 384 -3.42 -30.78 -16.34
N HIS A 385 -4.20 -31.83 -16.55
CA HIS A 385 -5.17 -31.90 -17.65
C HIS A 385 -6.25 -30.79 -17.57
N LEU A 386 -6.67 -30.41 -16.36
CA LEU A 386 -7.63 -29.32 -16.15
C LEU A 386 -7.03 -27.97 -16.55
N PHE A 387 -5.79 -27.72 -16.15
CA PHE A 387 -5.07 -26.50 -16.53
C PHE A 387 -4.83 -26.42 -18.03
N GLN A 388 -4.37 -27.51 -18.65
CA GLN A 388 -4.16 -27.56 -20.11
C GLN A 388 -5.46 -27.31 -20.89
N SER A 389 -6.56 -27.94 -20.46
CA SER A 389 -7.88 -27.75 -21.07
C SER A 389 -8.35 -26.30 -20.94
N TYR A 390 -8.28 -25.74 -19.73
CA TYR A 390 -8.74 -24.37 -19.46
C TYR A 390 -7.91 -23.31 -20.20
N LEU A 391 -6.57 -23.43 -20.11
CA LEU A 391 -5.63 -22.47 -20.70
C LEU A 391 -5.47 -22.62 -22.21
N SER A 392 -6.08 -23.63 -22.84
CA SER A 392 -6.12 -23.73 -24.31
C SER A 392 -6.75 -22.50 -24.99
N SER A 393 -7.57 -21.76 -24.24
CA SER A 393 -8.19 -20.49 -24.63
C SER A 393 -7.32 -19.25 -24.41
N TYR A 394 -6.18 -19.37 -23.71
CA TYR A 394 -5.24 -18.30 -23.41
C TYR A 394 -4.03 -18.32 -24.36
N PRO A 395 -3.39 -17.16 -24.63
CA PRO A 395 -2.15 -17.13 -25.42
C PRO A 395 -1.05 -17.94 -24.73
N ARG A 396 -0.57 -19.03 -25.36
CA ARG A 396 0.48 -19.90 -24.81
C ARG A 396 1.80 -19.18 -24.54
N ASP A 397 2.04 -18.06 -25.22
CA ASP A 397 3.26 -17.27 -25.05
C ASP A 397 3.32 -16.52 -23.71
N LYS A 398 2.19 -16.45 -22.96
CA LYS A 398 2.07 -15.70 -21.71
C LYS A 398 1.92 -16.56 -20.45
N VAL A 399 1.42 -17.78 -20.55
CA VAL A 399 1.14 -18.65 -19.39
C VAL A 399 1.72 -20.03 -19.65
N ASP A 400 2.66 -20.45 -18.79
CA ASP A 400 3.32 -21.75 -18.82
C ASP A 400 3.07 -22.49 -17.49
N TYR A 401 3.44 -23.77 -17.40
CA TYR A 401 3.29 -24.55 -16.18
C TYR A 401 4.47 -25.48 -15.90
N VAL A 402 4.71 -25.75 -14.60
CA VAL A 402 5.68 -26.73 -14.12
C VAL A 402 5.01 -27.66 -13.10
N LEU A 403 5.48 -28.91 -13.03
CA LEU A 403 4.90 -29.92 -12.16
C LEU A 403 5.61 -29.97 -10.80
N GLN A 404 4.81 -29.93 -9.73
CA GLN A 404 5.25 -30.37 -8.41
C GLN A 404 4.88 -31.85 -8.23
N GLN A 405 5.87 -32.74 -8.37
CA GLN A 405 5.66 -34.20 -8.35
C GLN A 405 5.06 -34.74 -7.04
N SER A 406 5.34 -34.07 -5.91
CA SER A 406 4.79 -34.45 -4.61
C SER A 406 4.51 -33.19 -3.77
N PRO A 407 3.45 -33.18 -2.94
CA PRO A 407 2.99 -32.00 -2.21
C PRO A 407 3.88 -31.70 -0.99
N LYS A 408 5.16 -31.40 -1.23
CA LYS A 408 6.18 -31.11 -0.20
C LYS A 408 6.11 -29.67 0.34
N GLY A 409 4.94 -29.03 0.33
CA GLY A 409 4.77 -27.67 0.80
C GLY A 409 4.93 -26.58 -0.25
N PHE A 410 4.58 -25.36 0.15
CA PHE A 410 4.51 -24.17 -0.69
C PHE A 410 5.88 -23.67 -1.15
N GLY A 411 6.90 -23.71 -0.27
CA GLY A 411 8.27 -23.38 -0.64
C GLY A 411 8.84 -24.33 -1.70
N HIS A 412 8.48 -25.62 -1.64
CA HIS A 412 8.87 -26.58 -2.69
C HIS A 412 8.19 -26.28 -4.03
N ALA A 413 6.93 -25.83 -4.01
CA ALA A 413 6.23 -25.41 -5.22
C ALA A 413 6.95 -24.22 -5.87
N VAL A 414 7.33 -23.20 -5.09
CA VAL A 414 8.14 -22.07 -5.58
C VAL A 414 9.48 -22.57 -6.13
N LEU A 415 10.16 -23.50 -5.45
CA LEU A 415 11.44 -24.06 -5.90
C LEU A 415 11.38 -24.72 -7.29
N GLN A 416 10.24 -25.28 -7.70
CA GLN A 416 10.08 -25.85 -9.05
C GLN A 416 10.18 -24.79 -10.16
N ALA A 417 10.00 -23.51 -9.83
CA ALA A 417 10.05 -22.41 -10.79
C ALA A 417 11.47 -21.94 -11.13
N GLU A 418 12.51 -22.42 -10.44
CA GLU A 418 13.87 -21.87 -10.53
C GLU A 418 14.41 -21.79 -11.97
N SER A 419 14.33 -22.90 -12.71
CA SER A 419 14.83 -22.96 -14.09
C SER A 419 14.08 -22.01 -15.04
N TYR A 420 12.79 -21.80 -14.80
CA TYR A 420 11.95 -20.89 -15.59
C TYR A 420 12.23 -19.41 -15.27
N ILE A 421 12.41 -19.10 -13.97
CA ILE A 421 12.77 -17.76 -13.53
C ILE A 421 14.13 -17.34 -14.10
N ASN A 422 15.09 -18.28 -14.18
CA ASN A 422 16.39 -18.10 -14.83
C ASN A 422 17.18 -16.89 -14.29
N GLY A 423 17.25 -16.77 -12.96
CA GLY A 423 18.06 -15.74 -12.30
C GLY A 423 17.47 -14.32 -12.30
N GLU A 424 16.20 -14.15 -12.69
CA GLU A 424 15.51 -12.85 -12.64
C GLU A 424 14.69 -12.66 -11.34
N PRO A 425 14.54 -11.43 -10.80
CA PRO A 425 13.56 -11.15 -9.76
C PRO A 425 12.14 -11.40 -10.28
N PHE A 426 11.29 -11.97 -9.43
CA PHE A 426 9.97 -12.45 -9.85
C PHE A 426 8.94 -12.24 -8.75
N VAL A 427 7.67 -12.25 -9.13
CA VAL A 427 6.55 -12.18 -8.18
C VAL A 427 6.06 -13.59 -7.87
N VAL A 428 5.79 -13.88 -6.60
CA VAL A 428 4.97 -15.02 -6.18
C VAL A 428 3.63 -14.49 -5.71
N ILE A 429 2.54 -15.03 -6.24
CA ILE A 429 1.18 -14.72 -5.78
C ILE A 429 0.52 -16.02 -5.32
N LEU A 430 -0.05 -15.99 -4.11
CA LEU A 430 -0.83 -17.12 -3.59
C LEU A 430 -2.06 -17.36 -4.45
N SER A 431 -2.20 -18.59 -4.95
CA SER A 431 -3.23 -18.97 -5.90
C SER A 431 -4.65 -19.05 -5.30
N ASP A 432 -4.76 -19.01 -3.98
CA ASP A 432 -6.04 -18.95 -3.26
C ASP A 432 -6.37 -17.56 -2.69
N HIS A 433 -5.67 -16.51 -3.16
CA HIS A 433 -5.92 -15.15 -2.72
C HIS A 433 -6.33 -14.24 -3.87
N LEU A 434 -7.51 -13.64 -3.77
CA LEU A 434 -8.01 -12.65 -4.72
C LEU A 434 -7.85 -11.23 -4.17
N TYR A 435 -7.68 -10.26 -5.06
CA TYR A 435 -7.35 -8.89 -4.70
C TYR A 435 -8.36 -7.91 -5.28
N GLN A 436 -8.68 -6.89 -4.49
CA GLN A 436 -9.52 -5.79 -4.92
C GLN A 436 -8.89 -4.48 -4.45
N SER A 437 -8.37 -3.68 -5.37
CA SER A 437 -7.84 -2.36 -5.03
C SER A 437 -8.95 -1.34 -4.76
N ASN A 438 -8.70 -0.46 -3.79
CA ASN A 438 -9.53 0.73 -3.54
C ASN A 438 -9.30 1.83 -4.60
N ASN A 439 -8.21 1.75 -5.37
CA ASN A 439 -7.91 2.64 -6.47
C ASN A 439 -8.40 2.04 -7.80
N THR A 440 -9.17 2.79 -8.57
CA THR A 440 -9.68 2.32 -9.88
C THR A 440 -8.61 2.23 -10.95
N ASP A 441 -7.49 2.96 -10.80
CA ASP A 441 -6.45 3.11 -11.83
C ASP A 441 -5.20 2.27 -11.56
N GLN A 442 -5.10 1.60 -10.40
CA GLN A 442 -3.95 0.77 -10.02
C GLN A 442 -4.37 -0.51 -9.31
N SER A 443 -3.98 -1.67 -9.86
CA SER A 443 -4.14 -2.97 -9.19
C SER A 443 -3.21 -3.09 -7.96
N CYS A 444 -3.51 -4.00 -7.04
CA CYS A 444 -2.68 -4.25 -5.86
C CYS A 444 -1.26 -4.68 -6.25
N LEU A 445 -1.13 -5.54 -7.27
CA LEU A 445 0.15 -5.93 -7.84
C LEU A 445 0.90 -4.73 -8.41
N ARG A 446 0.23 -3.84 -9.14
CA ARG A 446 0.85 -2.63 -9.69
C ARG A 446 1.37 -1.71 -8.59
N GLN A 447 0.66 -1.60 -7.47
CA GLN A 447 1.14 -0.84 -6.31
C GLN A 447 2.44 -1.43 -5.77
N LEU A 448 2.49 -2.76 -5.60
CA LEU A 448 3.69 -3.48 -5.13
C LEU A 448 4.88 -3.30 -6.07
N LEU A 449 4.66 -3.48 -7.38
CA LEU A 449 5.67 -3.28 -8.42
C LEU A 449 6.15 -1.83 -8.49
N THR A 450 5.25 -0.86 -8.33
CA THR A 450 5.60 0.57 -8.30
C THR A 450 6.47 0.89 -7.09
N ALA A 451 6.08 0.41 -5.91
CA ALA A 451 6.87 0.59 -4.69
C ALA A 451 8.26 -0.03 -4.83
N TYR A 452 8.34 -1.22 -5.44
CA TYR A 452 9.61 -1.88 -5.73
C TYR A 452 10.50 -1.05 -6.64
N ARG A 453 9.99 -0.61 -7.80
CA ARG A 453 10.74 0.21 -8.78
C ARG A 453 11.24 1.54 -8.19
N GLN A 454 10.48 2.12 -7.26
CA GLN A 454 10.79 3.41 -6.65
C GLN A 454 11.78 3.32 -5.49
N ASN A 455 11.72 2.26 -4.69
CA ASN A 455 12.43 2.19 -3.40
C ASN A 455 13.52 1.11 -3.34
N VAL A 456 13.51 0.14 -4.27
CA VAL A 456 14.50 -0.92 -4.31
C VAL A 456 15.54 -0.60 -5.38
N LEU A 457 16.75 -0.27 -4.90
CA LEU A 457 17.90 0.01 -5.76
C LEU A 457 18.58 -1.28 -6.25
N GLU A 458 18.45 -2.38 -5.49
CA GLU A 458 19.13 -3.67 -5.72
C GLU A 458 18.13 -4.83 -5.87
N PRO A 459 17.45 -4.95 -7.02
CA PRO A 459 16.34 -5.89 -7.18
C PRO A 459 16.74 -7.37 -7.11
N PHE A 460 18.01 -7.68 -7.34
CA PHE A 460 18.52 -9.06 -7.30
C PHE A 460 18.79 -9.58 -5.89
N CYS A 461 18.78 -8.70 -4.88
CA CYS A 461 19.10 -9.07 -3.50
C CYS A 461 18.00 -8.72 -2.50
N VAL A 462 16.98 -7.97 -2.91
CA VAL A 462 15.96 -7.43 -2.02
C VAL A 462 14.60 -8.03 -2.35
N GLY A 463 13.96 -8.62 -1.34
CA GLY A 463 12.57 -9.03 -1.38
C GLY A 463 11.64 -7.93 -0.88
N LEU A 464 10.45 -7.85 -1.48
CA LEU A 464 9.37 -6.95 -1.05
C LEU A 464 8.07 -7.75 -0.88
N THR A 465 7.56 -7.82 0.34
CA THR A 465 6.29 -8.47 0.65
C THR A 465 5.16 -7.45 0.66
N GLY A 466 4.04 -7.77 0.01
CA GLY A 466 2.81 -6.99 0.12
C GLY A 466 2.19 -7.17 1.51
N VAL A 467 1.74 -6.09 2.11
CA VAL A 467 1.25 -6.05 3.49
C VAL A 467 -0.12 -5.39 3.54
N MET A 468 -1.02 -5.94 4.34
CA MET A 468 -2.33 -5.39 4.64
C MET A 468 -2.58 -5.46 6.15
N SER A 469 -3.47 -4.63 6.67
CA SER A 469 -3.90 -4.74 8.08
C SER A 469 -4.88 -5.91 8.24
N CYS A 470 -4.72 -6.72 9.29
CA CYS A 470 -5.75 -7.68 9.69
C CYS A 470 -6.02 -7.64 11.20
N THR A 471 -7.21 -8.10 11.59
CA THR A 471 -7.67 -8.18 12.98
C THR A 471 -7.23 -9.47 13.67
N ALA A 472 -7.27 -9.49 15.00
CA ALA A 472 -6.84 -10.62 15.84
C ALA A 472 -7.45 -11.99 15.45
N ASP A 473 -8.69 -12.02 14.95
CA ASP A 473 -9.37 -13.25 14.52
C ASP A 473 -8.76 -13.87 13.24
N LYS A 474 -7.99 -13.09 12.47
CA LYS A 474 -7.31 -13.56 11.24
C LYS A 474 -5.85 -13.96 11.46
N VAL A 475 -5.29 -13.68 12.63
CA VAL A 475 -3.87 -13.89 12.96
C VAL A 475 -3.45 -15.36 12.83
N SER A 476 -4.28 -16.30 13.28
CA SER A 476 -3.97 -17.73 13.22
C SER A 476 -3.95 -18.31 11.79
N ASN A 477 -4.39 -17.53 10.79
CA ASN A 477 -4.50 -17.95 9.40
C ASN A 477 -3.53 -17.23 8.46
N THR A 478 -2.73 -16.28 8.95
CA THR A 478 -1.84 -15.44 8.12
C THR A 478 -0.46 -15.23 8.74
N GLY A 479 0.50 -14.81 7.92
CA GLY A 479 1.82 -14.39 8.38
C GLY A 479 1.79 -12.96 8.89
N LEU A 480 2.38 -12.72 10.07
CA LEU A 480 2.54 -11.39 10.66
C LEU A 480 3.95 -10.86 10.46
N LEU A 481 4.06 -9.53 10.39
CA LEU A 481 5.30 -8.79 10.19
C LEU A 481 5.44 -7.68 11.25
N GLN A 482 6.67 -7.36 11.61
CA GLN A 482 7.03 -6.19 12.38
C GLN A 482 7.90 -5.27 11.52
N SER A 483 7.72 -3.95 11.68
CA SER A 483 8.55 -2.92 11.02
C SER A 483 9.65 -2.42 11.95
N ASP A 484 10.77 -1.90 11.41
CA ASP A 484 11.69 -1.11 12.23
C ASP A 484 11.04 0.23 12.57
N SER A 485 10.93 0.52 13.86
CA SER A 485 10.24 1.68 14.39
C SER A 485 10.95 2.99 14.00
N SER A 486 10.67 3.49 12.80
CA SER A 486 10.97 4.86 12.32
C SER A 486 10.14 5.30 11.09
N VAL A 487 9.07 4.56 10.74
CA VAL A 487 8.27 4.85 9.55
C VAL A 487 7.04 5.69 9.90
N LYS A 488 7.27 6.99 10.13
CA LYS A 488 6.22 8.00 9.92
C LYS A 488 6.02 8.11 8.39
N ASN A 489 4.80 7.84 7.90
CA ASN A 489 4.34 8.14 6.53
C ASN A 489 4.98 7.40 5.33
N LYS A 490 5.50 6.16 5.46
CA LYS A 490 5.93 5.39 4.27
C LYS A 490 5.16 4.08 4.12
N ARG A 491 4.58 3.86 2.94
CA ARG A 491 4.02 2.55 2.53
C ARG A 491 5.11 1.47 2.46
N PHE A 492 6.38 1.85 2.30
CA PHE A 492 7.54 0.96 2.21
C PHE A 492 8.36 1.01 3.51
N PHE A 493 8.69 -0.16 4.08
CA PHE A 493 9.41 -0.28 5.34
C PHE A 493 10.29 -1.53 5.39
N ARG A 494 11.31 -1.56 6.26
CA ARG A 494 12.12 -2.77 6.46
C ARG A 494 11.41 -3.70 7.44
N VAL A 495 11.35 -4.99 7.11
CA VAL A 495 10.77 -6.00 8.00
C VAL A 495 11.80 -6.35 9.08
N THR A 496 11.48 -6.11 10.35
CA THR A 496 12.35 -6.43 11.50
C THR A 496 12.06 -7.77 12.13
N ASP A 497 10.81 -8.21 12.09
CA ASP A 497 10.41 -9.52 12.59
C ASP A 497 9.31 -10.09 11.70
N MET A 498 9.19 -11.41 11.66
CA MET A 498 8.10 -12.08 10.96
C MET A 498 7.79 -13.44 11.57
N ILE A 499 6.52 -13.83 11.56
CA ILE A 499 6.07 -15.12 12.06
C ILE A 499 4.87 -15.62 11.24
N GLU A 500 4.83 -16.92 10.95
CA GLU A 500 3.70 -17.54 10.27
C GLU A 500 2.66 -18.02 11.29
N LYS A 501 1.40 -17.62 11.14
CA LYS A 501 0.24 -18.16 11.87
C LYS A 501 0.48 -18.28 13.39
N PRO A 502 0.91 -17.20 14.06
CA PRO A 502 1.14 -17.26 15.50
C PRO A 502 -0.17 -17.43 16.26
N SER A 503 -0.09 -17.83 17.53
CA SER A 503 -1.23 -17.67 18.44
C SER A 503 -1.51 -16.18 18.67
N ILE A 504 -2.74 -15.85 19.05
CA ILE A 504 -3.14 -14.47 19.37
C ILE A 504 -2.23 -13.89 20.47
N ASP A 505 -1.89 -14.69 21.48
CA ASP A 505 -0.99 -14.25 22.57
C ASP A 505 0.41 -13.90 22.08
N ILE A 506 0.98 -14.69 21.16
CA ILE A 506 2.30 -14.39 20.58
C ILE A 506 2.22 -13.12 19.73
N ALA A 507 1.15 -12.96 18.96
CA ALA A 507 0.94 -11.77 18.15
C ALA A 507 0.83 -10.50 19.01
N MET A 508 -0.02 -10.50 20.05
CA MET A 508 -0.22 -9.36 20.94
C MET A 508 1.04 -8.96 21.71
N ASN A 509 1.89 -9.91 22.08
CA ASN A 509 3.08 -9.64 22.88
C ASN A 509 4.32 -9.28 22.04
N ARG A 510 4.46 -9.86 20.85
CA ARG A 510 5.68 -9.76 20.03
C ARG A 510 5.51 -8.84 18.81
N PHE A 511 4.30 -8.75 18.27
CA PHE A 511 3.99 -8.01 17.04
C PHE A 511 3.08 -6.81 17.35
N GLN A 512 3.42 -6.04 18.38
CA GLN A 512 2.75 -4.79 18.68
C GLN A 512 3.02 -3.79 17.55
N THR A 513 1.99 -3.51 16.76
CA THR A 513 2.06 -2.54 15.68
C THR A 513 1.62 -1.17 16.17
N GLN A 514 2.03 -0.10 15.48
CA GLN A 514 1.50 1.26 15.70
C GLN A 514 0.09 1.44 15.08
N LEU A 515 -0.57 0.37 14.65
CA LEU A 515 -1.93 0.38 14.10
C LEU A 515 -2.97 0.34 15.23
N ALA A 516 -4.26 0.47 14.89
CA ALA A 516 -5.38 0.39 15.84
C ALA A 516 -5.32 -0.87 16.73
N TYR A 517 -5.90 -0.81 17.94
CA TYR A 517 -5.95 -1.94 18.87
C TYR A 517 -6.48 -3.21 18.17
N ASN A 518 -5.85 -4.37 18.43
CA ASN A 518 -6.09 -5.65 17.74
C ASN A 518 -5.80 -5.71 16.23
N SER A 519 -5.07 -4.75 15.67
CA SER A 519 -4.65 -4.76 14.27
C SER A 519 -3.18 -5.14 14.12
N PHE A 520 -2.89 -5.96 13.11
CA PHE A 520 -1.56 -6.46 12.81
C PHE A 520 -1.20 -6.23 11.34
N LEU A 521 0.10 -6.11 11.06
CA LEU A 521 0.61 -6.11 9.70
C LEU A 521 0.68 -7.55 9.21
N CYS A 522 -0.20 -7.88 8.28
CA CYS A 522 -0.42 -9.23 7.80
C CYS A 522 0.00 -9.33 6.34
N GLN A 523 0.57 -10.46 5.95
CA GLN A 523 1.04 -10.64 4.58
C GLN A 523 -0.12 -10.78 3.61
N ALA A 524 -0.02 -10.02 2.51
CA ALA A 524 -1.04 -9.98 1.49
C ALA A 524 -1.02 -11.22 0.57
N GLY A 525 0.04 -12.02 0.59
CA GLY A 525 0.18 -13.17 -0.32
C GLY A 525 0.68 -12.80 -1.72
N MET A 526 1.26 -11.61 -1.87
CA MET A 526 2.03 -11.18 -3.04
C MET A 526 3.43 -10.80 -2.59
N ASP A 527 4.43 -11.50 -3.10
CA ASP A 527 5.82 -11.31 -2.70
C ASP A 527 6.69 -11.13 -3.95
N ILE A 528 7.43 -10.04 -4.04
CA ILE A 528 8.53 -9.89 -4.99
C ILE A 528 9.77 -10.51 -4.36
N LEU A 529 10.33 -11.53 -5.00
CA LEU A 529 11.44 -12.30 -4.46
C LEU A 529 12.68 -12.18 -5.35
N PRO A 530 13.87 -12.04 -4.73
CA PRO A 530 15.13 -12.14 -5.44
C PRO A 530 15.45 -13.60 -5.79
N PRO A 531 16.25 -13.88 -6.84
CA PRO A 531 16.69 -15.23 -7.19
C PRO A 531 17.39 -15.97 -6.04
N THR A 532 18.03 -15.24 -5.12
CA THR A 532 18.69 -15.80 -3.93
C THR A 532 17.73 -16.59 -3.03
N ILE A 533 16.41 -16.39 -3.15
CA ILE A 533 15.42 -17.19 -2.41
C ILE A 533 15.54 -18.69 -2.71
N PHE A 534 15.91 -19.08 -3.93
CA PHE A 534 16.04 -20.49 -4.32
C PHE A 534 17.17 -21.20 -3.57
N GLN A 535 18.26 -20.48 -3.29
CA GLN A 535 19.36 -20.98 -2.46
C GLN A 535 18.87 -21.28 -1.04
N TYR A 536 18.13 -20.35 -0.42
CA TYR A 536 17.59 -20.56 0.93
C TYR A 536 16.55 -21.69 0.97
N LEU A 537 15.71 -21.82 -0.07
CA LEU A 537 14.77 -22.94 -0.21
C LEU A 537 15.50 -24.29 -0.27
N ARG A 538 16.60 -24.41 -1.03
CA ARG A 538 17.42 -25.63 -1.08
C ARG A 538 18.06 -25.95 0.27
N GLN A 539 18.64 -24.96 0.93
CA GLN A 539 19.27 -25.14 2.24
C GLN A 539 18.26 -25.64 3.28
N HIS A 540 17.06 -25.05 3.32
CA HIS A 540 15.99 -25.51 4.20
C HIS A 540 15.47 -26.89 3.82
N GLN A 541 15.35 -27.19 2.52
CA GLN A 541 14.96 -28.52 2.06
C GLN A 541 15.94 -29.60 2.54
N GLN A 542 17.25 -29.39 2.34
CA GLN A 542 18.29 -30.31 2.78
C GLN A 542 18.25 -30.52 4.29
N LYS A 543 18.03 -29.45 5.07
CA LYS A 543 17.89 -29.54 6.53
C LYS A 543 16.68 -30.39 6.93
N LEU A 544 15.52 -30.20 6.29
CA LEU A 544 14.32 -31.01 6.54
C LEU A 544 14.53 -32.49 6.21
N GLU A 545 15.23 -32.77 5.11
CA GLU A 545 15.56 -34.15 4.68
C GLU A 545 16.50 -34.84 5.69
N GLN A 546 17.39 -34.10 6.35
CA GLN A 546 18.31 -34.62 7.39
C GLN A 546 17.61 -34.87 8.74
N GLU A 547 16.63 -34.03 9.12
CA GLU A 547 15.98 -34.10 10.45
C GLU A 547 14.89 -35.18 10.58
N THR A 548 14.68 -36.04 9.56
CA THR A 548 13.71 -37.16 9.55
C THR A 548 12.25 -36.80 9.88
N LYS A 549 11.90 -35.51 9.87
CA LYS A 549 10.53 -35.03 10.08
C LYS A 549 9.87 -34.83 8.72
N SER A 550 8.74 -35.50 8.49
CA SER A 550 7.84 -35.27 7.36
C SER A 550 7.17 -33.89 7.46
N ALA A 551 7.95 -32.81 7.40
CA ALA A 551 7.48 -31.44 7.43
C ALA A 551 7.47 -30.85 6.01
N GLU A 552 6.44 -30.06 5.71
CA GLU A 552 6.32 -29.34 4.45
C GLU A 552 7.36 -28.22 4.38
N LEU A 553 8.02 -28.04 3.21
CA LEU A 553 8.91 -26.91 2.98
C LEU A 553 8.08 -25.63 2.82
N GLY A 554 8.17 -24.74 3.80
CA GLY A 554 7.55 -23.41 3.75
C GLY A 554 8.40 -22.39 2.99
N LEU A 555 7.75 -21.39 2.39
CA LEU A 555 8.46 -20.23 1.82
C LEU A 555 8.92 -19.26 2.91
N ARG A 556 8.18 -19.23 4.03
CA ARG A 556 8.36 -18.22 5.08
C ARG A 556 9.72 -18.31 5.74
N GLU A 557 10.21 -19.51 5.98
CA GLU A 557 11.52 -19.77 6.57
C GLU A 557 12.63 -19.14 5.71
N SER A 558 12.54 -19.32 4.40
CA SER A 558 13.48 -18.72 3.44
C SER A 558 13.34 -17.19 3.36
N MET A 559 12.12 -16.65 3.44
CA MET A 559 11.92 -15.19 3.56
C MET A 559 12.44 -14.63 4.89
N ASN A 560 12.36 -15.39 5.98
CA ASN A 560 12.92 -15.00 7.27
C ASN A 560 14.45 -14.96 7.22
N THR A 561 15.08 -15.79 6.37
CA THR A 561 16.51 -15.71 6.08
C THR A 561 16.85 -14.42 5.33
N LEU A 562 16.06 -14.03 4.32
CA LEU A 562 16.19 -12.69 3.69
C LEU A 562 16.05 -11.57 4.73
N ARG A 563 15.06 -11.66 5.62
CA ARG A 563 14.86 -10.67 6.70
C ARG A 563 16.07 -10.57 7.62
N GLN A 564 16.60 -11.70 8.10
CA GLN A 564 17.79 -11.75 8.96
C GLN A 564 19.01 -11.10 8.29
N ASN A 565 19.09 -11.20 6.97
CA ASN A 565 20.14 -10.57 6.16
C ASN A 565 19.85 -9.09 5.83
N GLY A 566 18.78 -8.49 6.37
CA GLY A 566 18.39 -7.10 6.11
C GLY A 566 17.83 -6.86 4.70
N GLN A 567 17.44 -7.93 4.01
CA GLN A 567 17.07 -7.96 2.60
C GLN A 567 15.56 -8.07 2.36
N LEU A 568 14.73 -8.03 3.41
CA LEU A 568 13.27 -8.10 3.29
C LEU A 568 12.61 -6.79 3.71
N TYR A 569 11.79 -6.25 2.81
CA TYR A 569 10.99 -5.05 3.02
C TYR A 569 9.51 -5.38 2.86
N GLY A 570 8.66 -4.56 3.46
CA GLY A 570 7.20 -4.63 3.36
C GLY A 570 6.65 -3.41 2.61
N CYS A 571 5.59 -3.61 1.83
CA CYS A 571 4.81 -2.56 1.21
C CYS A 571 3.34 -2.66 1.62
N ILE A 572 2.80 -1.65 2.31
CA ILE A 572 1.37 -1.56 2.61
C ILE A 572 0.60 -1.34 1.30
N LEU A 573 -0.29 -2.28 0.98
CA LEU A 573 -1.15 -2.25 -0.20
C LEU A 573 -2.49 -1.59 0.12
N ASP A 574 -2.95 -0.74 -0.79
CA ASP A 574 -4.25 -0.07 -0.72
C ASP A 574 -5.30 -0.87 -1.48
N GLY A 575 -5.90 -1.80 -0.75
CA GLY A 575 -6.91 -2.73 -1.23
C GLY A 575 -7.26 -3.77 -0.19
N GLN A 576 -8.10 -4.71 -0.61
CA GLN A 576 -8.54 -5.85 0.19
C GLN A 576 -8.07 -7.15 -0.45
N ARG A 577 -7.81 -8.14 0.40
CA ARG A 577 -7.43 -9.50 0.00
C ARG A 577 -8.49 -10.47 0.53
N TYR A 578 -8.91 -11.38 -0.34
CA TYR A 578 -9.94 -12.37 -0.09
C TYR A 578 -9.37 -13.78 -0.25
N ASP A 579 -9.61 -14.69 0.71
CA ASP A 579 -9.10 -16.07 0.71
C ASP A 579 -10.20 -17.03 0.23
N ILE A 580 -9.95 -17.79 -0.83
CA ILE A 580 -10.86 -18.83 -1.35
C ILE A 580 -10.51 -20.23 -0.84
N GLY A 581 -9.50 -20.33 0.02
CA GLY A 581 -8.94 -21.55 0.57
C GLY A 581 -9.58 -22.06 1.85
N ASP A 582 -10.63 -21.40 2.33
CA ASP A 582 -11.46 -21.79 3.47
C ASP A 582 -12.96 -21.57 3.12
N PRO A 583 -13.90 -22.45 3.50
CA PRO A 583 -15.30 -22.32 3.11
C PRO A 583 -15.98 -21.01 3.55
N LYS A 584 -15.64 -20.51 4.75
CA LYS A 584 -16.23 -19.28 5.30
C LYS A 584 -15.68 -18.06 4.58
N GLU A 585 -14.37 -18.03 4.32
CA GLU A 585 -13.74 -16.94 3.57
C GLU A 585 -14.12 -17.00 2.07
N TYR A 586 -14.31 -18.19 1.50
CA TYR A 586 -14.78 -18.35 0.12
C TYR A 586 -16.19 -17.78 -0.06
N TYR A 587 -17.10 -18.02 0.87
CA TYR A 587 -18.42 -17.38 0.88
C TYR A 587 -18.33 -15.85 0.95
N GLN A 588 -17.44 -15.33 1.80
CA GLN A 588 -17.21 -13.88 1.90
C GLN A 588 -16.65 -13.31 0.59
N THR A 589 -15.70 -14.03 -0.02
CA THR A 589 -15.10 -13.68 -1.32
C THR A 589 -16.16 -13.65 -2.41
N PHE A 590 -16.99 -14.70 -2.49
CA PHE A 590 -18.10 -14.78 -3.43
C PHE A 590 -19.04 -13.59 -3.27
N ARG A 591 -19.40 -13.21 -2.02
CA ARG A 591 -20.23 -12.03 -1.75
C ARG A 591 -19.55 -10.72 -2.12
N ALA A 592 -18.25 -10.58 -1.92
CA ALA A 592 -17.53 -9.35 -2.22
C ALA A 592 -17.45 -9.09 -3.72
N PHE A 593 -17.20 -10.14 -4.52
CA PHE A 593 -17.06 -10.03 -5.97
C PHE A 593 -18.40 -10.05 -6.73
N ALA A 594 -19.46 -10.65 -6.15
CA ALA A 594 -20.78 -10.73 -6.76
C ALA A 594 -21.51 -9.38 -6.88
N ILE A 595 -20.99 -8.32 -6.25
CA ILE A 595 -21.73 -7.10 -6.02
C ILE A 595 -20.92 -5.95 -6.66
N ASP A 596 -21.55 -5.23 -7.60
CA ASP A 596 -20.90 -4.27 -8.51
C ASP A 596 -20.10 -3.22 -7.72
N LYS A 597 -19.00 -2.65 -8.25
CA LYS A 597 -18.22 -1.60 -7.57
C LYS A 597 -19.03 -0.34 -7.25
N LYS A 598 -20.21 -0.16 -7.86
CA LYS A 598 -21.18 0.89 -7.49
C LYS A 598 -22.07 0.52 -6.30
N GLU A 599 -22.12 -0.76 -5.94
CA GLU A 599 -22.87 -1.33 -4.86
C GLU A 599 -21.94 -2.24 -4.06
N GLN A 600 -21.01 -1.72 -3.26
CA GLN A 600 -20.43 -2.59 -2.24
C GLN A 600 -21.55 -3.07 -1.31
N PRO A 601 -21.60 -4.37 -0.97
CA PRO A 601 -22.63 -4.90 -0.12
C PRO A 601 -22.35 -4.53 1.32
N CYS A 602 -23.10 -3.55 1.82
CA CYS A 602 -23.57 -3.64 3.19
C CYS A 602 -24.05 -5.08 3.46
N GLN A 603 -23.79 -5.56 4.68
CA GLN A 603 -24.62 -6.55 5.38
C GLN A 603 -26.02 -6.60 4.76
N LYS A 604 -26.52 -7.78 4.31
CA LYS A 604 -27.86 -8.02 3.71
C LYS A 604 -28.58 -6.72 3.36
N SER A 605 -28.57 -6.27 2.09
CA SER A 605 -29.07 -4.96 1.63
C SER A 605 -30.01 -4.35 2.67
N PRO A 606 -29.63 -3.27 3.39
CA PRO A 606 -30.35 -2.80 4.57
C PRO A 606 -31.87 -2.77 4.32
N ILE A 607 -32.29 -2.46 3.09
CA ILE A 607 -33.68 -2.51 2.67
C ILE A 607 -34.36 -3.88 2.76
N SER A 608 -33.72 -5.02 2.50
CA SER A 608 -34.37 -6.34 2.64
C SER A 608 -34.71 -6.64 4.10
N ASN A 609 -33.83 -6.24 5.02
CA ASN A 609 -34.10 -6.36 6.45
C ASN A 609 -35.19 -5.37 6.87
N VAL A 610 -35.05 -4.08 6.49
CA VAL A 610 -36.04 -3.03 6.80
C VAL A 610 -37.42 -3.42 6.23
N TRP A 611 -37.49 -3.79 4.96
CA TRP A 611 -38.72 -4.20 4.28
C TRP A 611 -39.35 -5.42 4.94
N SER A 612 -38.57 -6.43 5.32
CA SER A 612 -39.09 -7.61 6.02
C SER A 612 -39.72 -7.28 7.39
N ILE A 613 -39.22 -6.23 8.07
CA ILE A 613 -39.77 -5.73 9.33
C ILE A 613 -41.03 -4.91 9.03
N VAL A 614 -40.93 -4.00 8.08
CA VAL A 614 -41.97 -3.04 7.69
C VAL A 614 -43.21 -3.75 7.11
N GLN A 615 -43.03 -4.78 6.30
CA GLN A 615 -44.12 -5.63 5.80
C GLN A 615 -44.83 -6.44 6.89
N ARG A 616 -44.26 -6.63 8.08
CA ARG A 616 -44.98 -7.29 9.19
C ARG A 616 -45.96 -6.36 9.88
N ILE A 617 -45.81 -5.04 9.69
CA ILE A 617 -46.69 -4.03 10.26
C ILE A 617 -48.02 -4.05 9.49
N HIS A 618 -49.10 -4.43 10.16
CA HIS A 618 -50.42 -4.59 9.54
C HIS A 618 -50.83 -3.34 8.75
N LYS A 619 -50.63 -2.14 9.31
CA LYS A 619 -50.97 -0.87 8.65
C LYS A 619 -50.20 -0.66 7.33
N VAL A 620 -48.92 -1.00 7.27
CA VAL A 620 -48.11 -0.89 6.04
C VAL A 620 -48.60 -1.86 4.96
N ARG A 621 -48.93 -3.10 5.35
CA ARG A 621 -49.51 -4.07 4.41
C ARG A 621 -50.82 -3.55 3.82
N MET A 622 -51.67 -2.96 4.65
CA MET A 622 -52.95 -2.39 4.21
C MET A 622 -52.75 -1.23 3.22
N VAL A 623 -51.77 -0.36 3.48
CA VAL A 623 -51.44 0.78 2.60
C VAL A 623 -51.02 0.30 1.20
N PHE A 624 -50.07 -0.64 1.11
CA PHE A 624 -49.57 -1.13 -0.19
C PHE A 624 -50.49 -2.14 -0.88
N ALA A 625 -51.45 -2.77 -0.18
CA ALA A 625 -52.42 -3.68 -0.79
C ALA A 625 -53.48 -2.98 -1.67
N THR A 626 -53.50 -1.65 -1.69
CA THR A 626 -54.49 -0.86 -2.44
C THR A 626 -54.18 -0.74 -3.94
N SER A 627 -53.00 -1.18 -4.38
CA SER A 627 -52.53 -1.07 -5.76
C SER A 627 -51.63 -2.24 -6.14
N ASN A 628 -51.67 -2.65 -7.41
CA ASN A 628 -50.75 -3.66 -7.98
C ASN A 628 -49.51 -3.02 -8.62
N ALA A 629 -49.35 -1.70 -8.51
CA ALA A 629 -48.19 -1.00 -9.03
C ALA A 629 -46.93 -1.38 -8.23
N PRO A 630 -45.73 -1.37 -8.86
CA PRO A 630 -44.48 -1.61 -8.15
C PRO A 630 -44.23 -0.55 -7.07
N ILE A 631 -43.50 -0.95 -6.03
CA ILE A 631 -43.07 -0.07 -4.94
C ILE A 631 -41.64 0.40 -5.23
N TYR A 632 -41.47 1.70 -5.37
CA TYR A 632 -40.19 2.35 -5.55
C TYR A 632 -39.60 2.74 -4.21
N SER A 633 -38.29 2.58 -4.03
CA SER A 633 -37.68 2.84 -2.74
C SER A 633 -36.29 3.43 -2.83
N ALA A 634 -35.98 4.25 -1.83
CA ALA A 634 -34.68 4.89 -1.69
C ALA A 634 -34.37 5.12 -0.20
N SER A 635 -33.11 5.36 0.10
CA SER A 635 -32.69 5.77 1.44
C SER A 635 -31.57 6.80 1.40
N ALA A 636 -31.53 7.67 2.40
CA ALA A 636 -30.47 8.65 2.59
C ALA A 636 -30.07 8.74 4.07
N PRO A 637 -28.78 8.95 4.38
CA PRO A 637 -28.31 9.09 5.75
C PRO A 637 -28.55 10.49 6.31
N GLY A 638 -28.52 10.62 7.64
CA GLY A 638 -28.25 11.90 8.27
C GLY A 638 -26.76 12.28 8.17
N ARG A 639 -26.36 13.38 8.80
CA ARG A 639 -24.96 13.85 8.81
C ARG A 639 -24.58 14.60 10.08
N LEU A 640 -23.31 14.51 10.46
CA LEU A 640 -22.65 15.38 11.43
C LEU A 640 -21.88 16.47 10.67
N ASP A 641 -22.09 17.72 11.08
CA ASP A 641 -21.31 18.86 10.62
C ASP A 641 -20.01 18.93 11.43
N LEU A 642 -18.91 18.40 10.86
CA LEU A 642 -17.65 18.26 11.57
C LEU A 642 -16.92 19.60 11.67
N MET A 643 -16.74 20.28 10.54
CA MET A 643 -16.10 21.58 10.41
C MET A 643 -16.82 22.37 9.33
N GLY A 644 -16.85 23.69 9.47
CA GLY A 644 -17.66 24.52 8.60
C GLY A 644 -19.00 24.83 9.23
N PHE A 645 -19.55 25.98 8.84
CA PHE A 645 -20.92 26.42 9.06
C PHE A 645 -21.11 27.67 8.18
N ALA A 646 -22.34 28.07 7.93
CA ALA A 646 -22.69 29.18 7.03
C ALA A 646 -22.44 28.91 5.52
N ASP A 647 -22.82 27.73 5.06
CA ASP A 647 -22.94 27.36 3.64
C ASP A 647 -23.72 28.40 2.81
N TYR A 648 -24.75 29.03 3.38
CA TYR A 648 -25.48 30.15 2.77
C TYR A 648 -24.63 31.38 2.42
N SER A 649 -23.43 31.49 2.99
CA SER A 649 -22.49 32.58 2.75
C SER A 649 -21.29 32.18 1.89
N GLY A 650 -21.29 30.97 1.32
CA GLY A 650 -20.24 30.45 0.46
C GLY A 650 -19.13 29.69 1.21
N SER A 651 -19.28 29.43 2.51
CA SER A 651 -18.25 28.74 3.30
C SER A 651 -17.90 27.35 2.74
N HIS A 652 -16.62 26.97 2.91
CA HIS A 652 -16.18 25.58 2.76
C HIS A 652 -16.62 24.78 3.99
N VAL A 653 -17.13 23.55 3.78
CA VAL A 653 -17.66 22.69 4.84
C VAL A 653 -17.20 21.24 4.71
N LEU A 654 -17.06 20.54 5.84
CA LEU A 654 -16.68 19.12 5.95
C LEU A 654 -17.77 18.33 6.69
N GLN A 655 -18.51 17.51 5.95
CA GLN A 655 -19.69 16.79 6.47
C GLN A 655 -19.41 15.30 6.59
N TYR A 656 -19.78 14.71 7.72
CA TYR A 656 -19.63 13.27 7.94
C TYR A 656 -21.00 12.57 7.92
N PRO A 657 -21.23 11.57 7.05
CA PRO A 657 -22.50 10.87 7.02
C PRO A 657 -22.60 9.89 8.20
N ILE A 658 -23.73 9.91 8.92
CA ILE A 658 -23.95 8.96 10.01
C ILE A 658 -24.48 7.61 9.50
N ALA A 659 -24.40 6.59 10.35
CA ALA A 659 -24.94 5.26 10.01
C ALA A 659 -26.47 5.24 9.92
N GLN A 660 -27.17 6.12 10.64
CA GLN A 660 -28.64 6.22 10.65
C GLN A 660 -29.17 6.76 9.31
N ARG A 661 -30.31 6.22 8.86
CA ARG A 661 -30.91 6.48 7.55
C ARG A 661 -32.41 6.66 7.61
N THR A 662 -32.92 7.47 6.68
CA THR A 662 -34.33 7.52 6.33
C THR A 662 -34.55 6.66 5.09
N TYR A 663 -35.49 5.72 5.18
CA TYR A 663 -35.97 4.86 4.10
C TYR A 663 -37.35 5.33 3.66
N VAL A 664 -37.58 5.34 2.36
CA VAL A 664 -38.85 5.75 1.77
C VAL A 664 -39.30 4.70 0.78
N PHE A 665 -40.58 4.35 0.84
CA PHE A 665 -41.27 3.45 -0.08
C PHE A 665 -42.46 4.20 -0.68
N ILE A 666 -42.53 4.27 -2.01
CA ILE A 666 -43.58 4.99 -2.75
C ILE A 666 -44.21 4.05 -3.75
N GLN A 667 -45.54 4.00 -3.77
CA GLN A 667 -46.32 3.24 -4.73
C GLN A 667 -47.38 4.14 -5.38
N PRO A 668 -47.55 4.12 -6.71
CA PRO A 668 -48.69 4.74 -7.37
C PRO A 668 -50.02 4.17 -6.85
N SER A 669 -50.98 5.06 -6.57
CA SER A 669 -52.30 4.72 -6.04
C SER A 669 -53.44 5.29 -6.91
N ASN A 670 -54.62 4.71 -6.77
CA ASN A 670 -55.84 5.07 -7.50
C ASN A 670 -56.85 5.87 -6.66
N THR A 671 -56.51 6.24 -5.42
CA THR A 671 -57.44 6.81 -4.44
C THR A 671 -57.67 8.33 -4.57
N GLY A 672 -56.95 9.03 -5.45
CA GLY A 672 -57.06 10.49 -5.57
C GLY A 672 -56.34 11.27 -4.46
N ALA A 673 -55.58 10.57 -3.60
CA ALA A 673 -54.92 11.13 -2.44
C ALA A 673 -53.49 10.57 -2.26
N ILE A 674 -52.73 11.24 -1.40
CA ILE A 674 -51.42 10.78 -0.90
C ILE A 674 -51.66 10.18 0.49
N ASP A 675 -51.58 8.86 0.62
CA ASP A 675 -51.61 8.17 1.91
C ASP A 675 -50.18 8.11 2.48
N LEU A 676 -49.86 9.03 3.40
CA LEU A 676 -48.53 9.18 3.98
C LEU A 676 -48.49 8.54 5.37
N THR A 677 -47.66 7.51 5.51
CA THR A 677 -47.36 6.84 6.79
C THR A 677 -45.91 7.09 7.18
N SER A 678 -45.67 7.48 8.43
CA SER A 678 -44.33 7.64 9.01
C SER A 678 -44.16 6.68 10.19
N ILE A 679 -43.00 6.04 10.24
CA ILE A 679 -42.60 5.09 11.27
C ILE A 679 -41.27 5.56 11.86
N GLN A 680 -41.31 6.03 13.10
CA GLN A 680 -40.13 6.43 13.84
C GLN A 680 -39.67 5.25 14.71
N ALA A 681 -38.38 4.90 14.62
CA ALA A 681 -37.75 3.86 15.43
C ALA A 681 -36.48 4.37 16.12
N ASP A 682 -36.20 3.89 17.32
CA ASP A 682 -34.93 4.19 18.02
C ASP A 682 -33.74 3.51 17.32
N SER A 683 -33.93 2.33 16.73
CA SER A 683 -32.95 1.60 15.93
C SER A 683 -33.68 0.68 14.96
N ILE A 684 -33.22 0.59 13.71
CA ILE A 684 -33.81 -0.30 12.68
C ILE A 684 -33.19 -1.73 12.72
N ASN A 685 -32.22 -1.99 13.60
CA ASN A 685 -31.51 -3.29 13.72
C ASN A 685 -32.11 -4.30 14.71
N VAL A 686 -33.42 -4.26 14.96
CA VAL A 686 -34.03 -5.09 16.02
C VAL A 686 -34.37 -6.49 15.50
N GLU A 687 -33.54 -7.48 15.84
CA GLU A 687 -33.85 -8.91 15.69
C GLU A 687 -35.00 -9.38 16.61
N SER A 688 -35.40 -8.57 17.60
CA SER A 688 -36.54 -8.84 18.48
C SER A 688 -37.83 -8.16 17.99
N GLY A 689 -38.88 -8.95 17.79
CA GLY A 689 -40.22 -8.50 17.39
C GLY A 689 -40.99 -7.71 18.46
N ASP A 690 -40.35 -6.74 19.11
CA ASP A 690 -40.97 -5.92 20.14
C ASP A 690 -41.64 -4.68 19.49
N GLN A 691 -42.90 -4.84 19.09
CA GLN A 691 -43.70 -3.80 18.43
C GLN A 691 -43.95 -2.55 19.31
N ASN A 692 -43.61 -2.61 20.61
CA ASN A 692 -43.90 -1.59 21.61
C ASN A 692 -42.98 -0.35 21.60
N LYS A 693 -42.06 -0.22 20.62
CA LYS A 693 -41.15 0.94 20.49
C LYS A 693 -41.29 1.72 19.17
N LEU A 694 -42.33 1.46 18.38
CA LEU A 694 -42.57 2.14 17.11
C LEU A 694 -43.64 3.22 17.27
N THR A 695 -43.34 4.44 16.84
CA THR A 695 -44.36 5.49 16.71
C THR A 695 -44.82 5.55 15.26
N ILE A 696 -46.11 5.28 15.02
CA ILE A 696 -46.72 5.28 13.68
C ILE A 696 -47.64 6.49 13.55
N TRP A 697 -47.39 7.32 12.55
CA TRP A 697 -48.26 8.42 12.14
C TRP A 697 -48.80 8.14 10.74
N ASN A 698 -50.06 8.47 10.47
CA ASN A 698 -50.66 8.28 9.15
C ASN A 698 -51.63 9.43 8.85
N ARG A 699 -51.62 9.90 7.60
CA ARG A 699 -52.56 10.92 7.12
C ARG A 699 -52.78 10.78 5.61
N GLU A 700 -54.03 10.98 5.21
CA GLU A 700 -54.43 11.11 3.81
C GLU A 700 -54.41 12.60 3.40
N ILE A 701 -53.78 12.91 2.26
CA ILE A 701 -53.55 14.28 1.80
C ILE A 701 -54.12 14.42 0.37
N PRO A 702 -55.05 15.35 0.10
CA PRO A 702 -55.67 15.46 -1.22
C PRO A 702 -54.68 15.79 -2.33
N MET A 703 -54.66 15.02 -3.43
CA MET A 703 -53.75 15.27 -4.56
C MET A 703 -53.95 16.64 -5.22
N LYS A 704 -55.18 17.19 -5.15
CA LYS A 704 -55.50 18.55 -5.63
C LYS A 704 -54.63 19.65 -5.01
N LEU A 705 -54.05 19.42 -3.83
CA LEU A 705 -53.15 20.38 -3.18
C LEU A 705 -51.83 20.59 -3.94
N LEU A 706 -51.44 19.66 -4.83
CA LEU A 706 -50.16 19.76 -5.56
C LEU A 706 -50.29 20.64 -6.81
N PHE A 707 -51.48 20.75 -7.39
CA PHE A 707 -51.73 21.47 -8.65
C PHE A 707 -52.22 22.88 -8.41
N ASP A 708 -51.61 23.88 -9.06
CA ASP A 708 -51.98 25.30 -8.87
C ASP A 708 -53.49 25.51 -9.08
N HIS A 709 -54.11 26.18 -8.11
CA HIS A 709 -55.50 26.57 -8.12
C HIS A 709 -55.55 28.04 -7.73
N GLN A 710 -56.09 28.90 -8.59
CA GLN A 710 -56.30 30.34 -8.34
C GLN A 710 -55.03 31.18 -8.08
N ASN A 711 -53.89 30.88 -8.73
CA ASN A 711 -52.62 31.63 -8.60
C ASN A 711 -52.07 31.68 -7.16
N GLN A 712 -52.36 30.66 -6.34
CA GLN A 712 -51.87 30.59 -4.97
C GLN A 712 -50.60 29.73 -4.88
N SER A 713 -49.59 30.21 -4.15
CA SER A 713 -48.37 29.44 -3.90
C SER A 713 -48.69 28.12 -3.18
N LEU A 714 -47.90 27.06 -3.40
CA LEU A 714 -48.08 25.78 -2.71
C LEU A 714 -48.04 25.95 -1.18
N ARG A 715 -47.12 26.79 -0.69
CA ARG A 715 -47.00 27.11 0.73
C ARG A 715 -48.30 27.68 1.30
N THR A 716 -48.90 28.68 0.64
CA THR A 716 -50.16 29.29 1.09
C THR A 716 -51.30 28.29 1.12
N ARG A 717 -51.35 27.37 0.15
CA ARG A 717 -52.37 26.31 0.10
C ARG A 717 -52.17 25.29 1.22
N LEU A 718 -50.94 24.92 1.53
CA LEU A 718 -50.62 24.06 2.67
C LEU A 718 -51.00 24.75 3.98
N GLU A 719 -50.57 25.99 4.21
CA GLU A 719 -50.92 26.79 5.40
C GLU A 719 -52.44 26.86 5.59
N THR A 720 -53.18 27.17 4.53
CA THR A 720 -54.67 27.20 4.56
C THR A 720 -55.26 25.83 4.93
N TRP A 721 -54.72 24.74 4.37
CA TRP A 721 -55.18 23.39 4.67
C TRP A 721 -54.90 22.98 6.13
N TYR A 722 -53.76 23.41 6.69
CA TYR A 722 -53.45 23.20 8.10
C TYR A 722 -54.35 24.03 9.04
N ASP A 723 -54.61 25.29 8.70
CA ASP A 723 -55.43 26.22 9.49
C ASP A 723 -56.92 25.83 9.55
N GLN A 724 -57.43 25.15 8.52
CA GLN A 724 -58.81 24.64 8.47
C GLN A 724 -59.07 23.45 9.41
N GLY A 725 -58.10 23.05 10.24
CA GLY A 725 -58.23 21.96 11.20
C GLY A 725 -58.15 20.56 10.59
N GLU A 726 -58.25 20.45 9.26
CA GLU A 726 -57.99 19.23 8.48
C GLU A 726 -56.51 18.78 8.56
N GLY A 727 -55.64 19.65 9.08
CA GLY A 727 -54.22 19.40 9.33
C GLY A 727 -53.77 19.38 10.79
N THR A 728 -54.67 19.36 11.79
CA THR A 728 -54.34 19.58 13.22
C THR A 728 -53.16 18.73 13.76
N PRO A 729 -52.24 19.30 14.57
CA PRO A 729 -51.15 18.57 15.21
C PRO A 729 -51.63 17.51 16.21
N VAL A 730 -50.86 16.44 16.41
CA VAL A 730 -51.17 15.39 17.40
C VAL A 730 -50.90 15.88 18.84
N SER A 731 -50.17 16.99 19.03
CA SER A 731 -50.01 17.68 20.31
C SER A 731 -49.66 19.17 20.15
N GLN A 732 -49.85 19.96 21.21
CA GLN A 732 -49.53 21.40 21.25
C GLN A 732 -48.02 21.72 21.15
N ASP A 733 -47.14 20.71 21.20
CA ASP A 733 -45.68 20.86 21.24
C ASP A 733 -44.95 20.41 19.96
N GLU A 734 -45.65 20.07 18.87
CA GLU A 734 -45.03 19.65 17.60
C GLU A 734 -44.90 20.80 16.59
N PRO A 735 -43.72 20.99 15.94
CA PRO A 735 -43.59 21.97 14.87
C PRO A 735 -44.37 21.50 13.63
N ILE A 736 -45.44 22.25 13.33
CA ILE A 736 -45.92 22.69 12.01
C ILE A 736 -45.31 21.90 10.82
N ASN A 737 -46.14 21.06 10.20
CA ASN A 737 -46.13 20.79 8.75
C ASN A 737 -45.00 19.94 8.13
N TRP A 738 -44.35 19.00 8.83
CA TRP A 738 -43.35 18.11 8.19
C TRP A 738 -43.81 17.38 6.90
N PRO A 739 -45.10 17.03 6.68
CA PRO A 739 -45.54 16.49 5.39
C PRO A 739 -45.27 17.44 4.22
N SER A 740 -45.09 18.74 4.47
CA SER A 740 -44.73 19.74 3.45
C SER A 740 -43.40 19.45 2.77
N TYR A 741 -42.44 18.82 3.45
CA TYR A 741 -41.21 18.32 2.82
C TYR A 741 -41.56 17.32 1.70
N VAL A 742 -42.38 16.33 2.02
CA VAL A 742 -42.82 15.27 1.09
C VAL A 742 -43.67 15.85 -0.05
N ILE A 743 -44.69 16.65 0.29
CA ILE A 743 -45.62 17.24 -0.67
C ILE A 743 -44.90 18.21 -1.60
N GLY A 744 -44.00 19.02 -1.06
CA GLY A 744 -43.21 19.97 -1.83
C GLY A 744 -42.36 19.27 -2.89
N ILE A 745 -41.66 18.19 -2.50
CA ILE A 745 -40.89 17.37 -3.43
C ILE A 745 -41.77 16.79 -4.53
N LEU A 746 -42.90 16.17 -4.17
CA LEU A 746 -43.82 15.60 -5.16
C LEU A 746 -44.35 16.68 -6.12
N ALA A 747 -44.74 17.85 -5.61
CA ALA A 747 -45.25 18.93 -6.43
C ALA A 747 -44.21 19.44 -7.43
N GLU A 748 -42.95 19.63 -7.01
CA GLU A 748 -41.90 20.11 -7.90
C GLU A 748 -41.46 19.05 -8.93
N LEU A 749 -41.45 17.77 -8.55
CA LEU A 749 -41.20 16.67 -9.50
C LEU A 749 -42.35 16.51 -10.51
N ILE A 750 -43.59 16.63 -10.06
CA ILE A 750 -44.77 16.56 -10.95
C ILE A 750 -44.72 17.66 -12.00
N LYS A 751 -44.31 18.89 -11.66
CA LYS A 751 -44.13 19.98 -12.63
C LYS A 751 -43.12 19.65 -13.74
N LYS A 752 -42.14 18.79 -13.45
CA LYS A 752 -41.10 18.33 -14.39
C LYS A 752 -41.51 17.06 -15.14
N SER A 753 -42.57 16.37 -14.71
CA SER A 753 -43.04 15.10 -15.27
C SER A 753 -43.96 15.28 -16.49
N ASP A 754 -44.09 14.20 -17.27
CA ASP A 754 -45.11 14.11 -18.32
C ASP A 754 -46.51 14.07 -17.69
N LYS A 755 -47.33 15.08 -18.01
CA LYS A 755 -48.69 15.23 -17.45
C LYS A 755 -49.59 14.02 -17.71
N THR A 756 -49.31 13.22 -18.73
CA THR A 756 -50.08 12.01 -19.06
C THR A 756 -49.73 10.81 -18.18
N ARG A 757 -48.63 10.88 -17.42
CA ARG A 757 -48.08 9.78 -16.62
C ARG A 757 -48.13 10.03 -15.11
N ILE A 758 -48.77 11.12 -14.68
CA ILE A 758 -48.90 11.44 -13.25
C ILE A 758 -49.90 10.46 -12.61
N PRO A 759 -49.53 9.73 -11.54
CA PRO A 759 -50.46 8.89 -10.80
C PRO A 759 -51.64 9.68 -10.22
N VAL A 760 -52.80 9.02 -10.08
CA VAL A 760 -54.00 9.63 -9.48
C VAL A 760 -53.81 9.85 -7.97
N GLY A 761 -52.91 9.11 -7.33
CA GLY A 761 -52.51 9.23 -5.92
C GLY A 761 -51.19 8.51 -5.63
N PHE A 762 -50.74 8.57 -4.38
CA PHE A 762 -49.52 7.89 -3.92
C PHE A 762 -49.72 7.25 -2.55
N ASN A 763 -49.19 6.05 -2.37
CA ASN A 763 -49.01 5.44 -1.05
C ASN A 763 -47.54 5.60 -0.66
N ILE A 764 -47.27 6.25 0.47
CA ILE A 764 -45.92 6.59 0.90
C ILE A 764 -45.68 6.11 2.32
N VAL A 765 -44.65 5.30 2.51
CA VAL A 765 -44.19 4.87 3.83
C VAL A 765 -42.78 5.36 4.07
N VAL A 766 -42.60 6.14 5.13
CA VAL A 766 -41.32 6.66 5.61
C VAL A 766 -40.91 5.89 6.86
N VAL A 767 -39.68 5.41 6.90
CA VAL A 767 -39.10 4.73 8.07
C VAL A 767 -37.75 5.36 8.37
N SER A 768 -37.55 5.90 9.57
CA SER A 768 -36.31 6.60 9.90
C SER A 768 -35.81 6.27 11.30
N ASP A 769 -34.51 5.99 11.40
CA ASP A 769 -33.75 5.99 12.66
C ASP A 769 -32.83 7.21 12.80
N VAL A 770 -32.87 8.15 11.85
CA VAL A 770 -32.20 9.46 11.98
C VAL A 770 -32.90 10.27 13.07
N PRO A 771 -32.19 10.72 14.11
CA PRO A 771 -32.79 11.51 15.19
C PRO A 771 -33.40 12.83 14.69
N CYS A 772 -34.72 12.98 14.85
CA CYS A 772 -35.45 14.16 14.43
C CYS A 772 -35.11 15.38 15.32
N ASN A 773 -34.90 16.54 14.68
CA ASN A 773 -34.66 17.82 15.35
C ASN A 773 -33.41 17.86 16.25
N LYS A 774 -32.42 16.99 15.98
CA LYS A 774 -31.15 16.92 16.74
C LYS A 774 -29.95 17.57 16.04
N GLY A 775 -30.16 18.25 14.92
CA GLY A 775 -29.05 18.90 14.19
C GLY A 775 -28.22 17.95 13.33
N VAL A 776 -28.82 16.82 12.93
CA VAL A 776 -28.18 15.76 12.14
C VAL A 776 -28.78 15.58 10.73
N ALA A 777 -29.38 16.65 10.17
CA ALA A 777 -30.01 16.68 8.85
C ALA A 777 -31.16 15.68 8.63
N SER A 778 -32.05 15.51 9.62
CA SER A 778 -33.22 14.65 9.46
C SER A 778 -34.19 15.12 8.37
N SER A 779 -34.32 16.43 8.13
CA SER A 779 -35.15 16.98 7.04
C SER A 779 -34.55 16.64 5.67
N ALA A 780 -33.27 16.94 5.46
CA ALA A 780 -32.60 16.64 4.20
C ALA A 780 -32.56 15.13 3.88
N ALA A 781 -32.34 14.27 4.88
CA ALA A 781 -32.40 12.82 4.69
C ALA A 781 -33.78 12.36 4.20
N LEU A 782 -34.85 12.91 4.79
CA LEU A 782 -36.23 12.67 4.34
C LEU A 782 -36.44 13.17 2.92
N GLU A 783 -36.13 14.43 2.64
CA GLU A 783 -36.36 15.04 1.33
C GLU A 783 -35.62 14.31 0.21
N VAL A 784 -34.33 13.99 0.43
CA VAL A 784 -33.50 13.29 -0.56
C VAL A 784 -34.00 11.87 -0.82
N ALA A 785 -34.40 11.14 0.22
CA ALA A 785 -34.97 9.80 0.05
C ALA A 785 -36.32 9.84 -0.69
N VAL A 786 -37.21 10.79 -0.34
CA VAL A 786 -38.48 10.99 -1.05
C VAL A 786 -38.23 11.39 -2.50
N ALA A 787 -37.35 12.36 -2.75
CA ALA A 787 -37.07 12.86 -4.09
C ALA A 787 -36.54 11.76 -5.00
N SER A 788 -35.68 10.89 -4.50
CA SER A 788 -35.15 9.77 -5.29
C SER A 788 -36.21 8.71 -5.59
N ALA A 789 -36.97 8.27 -4.58
CA ALA A 789 -38.04 7.29 -4.77
C ALA A 789 -39.14 7.84 -5.70
N ALA A 790 -39.54 9.10 -5.52
CA ALA A 790 -40.56 9.76 -6.32
C ALA A 790 -40.08 10.04 -7.74
N SER A 791 -38.82 10.45 -7.93
CA SER A 791 -38.22 10.64 -9.26
C SER A 791 -38.23 9.34 -10.05
N THR A 792 -37.90 8.22 -9.41
CA THR A 792 -37.94 6.89 -10.05
C THR A 792 -39.37 6.49 -10.38
N CYS A 793 -40.31 6.69 -9.45
CA CYS A 793 -41.74 6.45 -9.63
C CYS A 793 -42.34 7.27 -10.80
N LEU A 794 -41.91 8.52 -10.95
CA LEU A 794 -42.33 9.43 -12.01
C LEU A 794 -41.50 9.32 -13.31
N ASN A 795 -40.54 8.38 -13.37
CA ASN A 795 -39.65 8.18 -14.50
C ASN A 795 -38.88 9.47 -14.90
N LEU A 796 -38.26 10.11 -13.91
CA LEU A 796 -37.44 11.34 -14.02
C LEU A 796 -35.97 11.13 -13.64
N ASP A 797 -35.62 9.95 -13.13
CA ASP A 797 -34.31 9.56 -12.64
C ASP A 797 -33.18 9.64 -13.69
N HIS A 798 -33.50 9.43 -14.96
CA HIS A 798 -32.57 9.58 -16.08
C HIS A 798 -32.34 11.05 -16.52
N CYS A 799 -33.18 11.98 -16.06
CA CYS A 799 -33.18 13.39 -16.45
C CYS A 799 -32.64 14.34 -15.36
N MET A 800 -32.27 13.82 -14.19
CA MET A 800 -31.76 14.63 -13.08
C MET A 800 -30.51 14.01 -12.49
N SER A 801 -29.47 14.82 -12.37
CA SER A 801 -28.30 14.48 -11.59
C SER A 801 -28.61 14.47 -10.09
N LYS A 802 -27.76 13.78 -9.34
CA LYS A 802 -27.75 13.77 -7.88
C LYS A 802 -27.68 15.17 -7.27
N THR A 803 -26.90 16.07 -7.86
CA THR A 803 -26.77 17.46 -7.39
C THR A 803 -28.04 18.26 -7.65
N GLU A 804 -28.67 18.12 -8.82
CA GLU A 804 -29.95 18.77 -9.12
C GLU A 804 -31.05 18.30 -8.17
N LEU A 805 -31.05 17.02 -7.80
CA LEU A 805 -31.96 16.47 -6.79
C LEU A 805 -31.72 17.10 -5.41
N ALA A 806 -30.46 17.26 -4.98
CA ALA A 806 -30.14 17.95 -3.73
C ALA A 806 -30.61 19.42 -3.73
N LEU A 807 -30.40 20.14 -4.84
CA LEU A 807 -30.83 21.53 -4.99
C LEU A 807 -32.37 21.66 -5.05
N LEU A 808 -33.06 20.67 -5.63
CA LEU A 808 -34.52 20.60 -5.58
C LEU A 808 -35.02 20.48 -4.13
N CYS A 809 -34.40 19.61 -3.33
CA CYS A 809 -34.72 19.48 -1.92
C CYS A 809 -34.49 20.79 -1.17
N GLN A 810 -33.32 21.43 -1.37
CA GLN A 810 -33.03 22.73 -0.79
C GLN A 810 -34.07 23.80 -1.17
N TYR A 811 -34.50 23.82 -2.43
CA TYR A 811 -35.53 24.74 -2.90
C TYR A 811 -36.86 24.49 -2.19
N VAL A 812 -37.27 23.23 -2.03
CA VAL A 812 -38.50 22.86 -1.30
C VAL A 812 -38.41 23.32 0.16
N GLU A 813 -37.31 23.03 0.84
CA GLU A 813 -37.10 23.46 2.23
C GLU A 813 -37.19 24.99 2.39
N ASN A 814 -36.59 25.75 1.45
CA ASN A 814 -36.59 27.21 1.46
C ASN A 814 -37.95 27.84 1.13
N HIS A 815 -38.57 27.42 0.03
CA HIS A 815 -39.71 28.14 -0.56
C HIS A 815 -41.07 27.56 -0.20
N ILE A 816 -41.13 26.25 0.09
CA ILE A 816 -42.38 25.56 0.41
C ILE A 816 -42.51 25.40 1.92
N VAL A 817 -41.48 24.86 2.57
CA VAL A 817 -41.48 24.69 4.04
C VAL A 817 -41.16 26.00 4.76
N GLY A 818 -40.32 26.86 4.16
CA GLY A 818 -40.00 28.19 4.69
C GLY A 818 -38.79 28.23 5.62
N SER A 819 -37.96 27.19 5.62
CA SER A 819 -36.71 27.12 6.38
C SER A 819 -35.56 27.66 5.53
N ALA A 820 -34.98 28.79 5.93
CA ALA A 820 -33.97 29.53 5.16
C ALA A 820 -32.58 28.87 5.19
N CYS A 821 -32.48 27.59 4.84
CA CYS A 821 -31.25 26.78 4.88
C CYS A 821 -30.32 27.04 3.69
N GLY A 822 -29.05 26.67 3.84
CA GLY A 822 -28.17 26.42 2.70
C GLY A 822 -28.34 24.98 2.17
N PHE A 823 -27.40 24.50 1.36
CA PHE A 823 -27.53 23.23 0.63
C PHE A 823 -26.60 22.10 1.11
N MET A 824 -25.81 22.37 2.16
CA MET A 824 -24.81 21.44 2.69
C MET A 824 -25.42 20.10 3.12
N ASP A 825 -26.58 20.16 3.79
CA ASP A 825 -27.26 18.99 4.34
C ASP A 825 -27.71 18.05 3.21
N GLN A 826 -28.37 18.60 2.19
CA GLN A 826 -28.86 17.84 1.05
C GLN A 826 -27.70 17.25 0.24
N MET A 827 -26.61 18.02 0.05
CA MET A 827 -25.40 17.52 -0.62
C MET A 827 -24.75 16.37 0.14
N ALA A 828 -24.65 16.47 1.48
CA ALA A 828 -24.12 15.40 2.32
C ALA A 828 -24.98 14.13 2.23
N CYS A 829 -26.30 14.26 2.33
CA CYS A 829 -27.23 13.14 2.19
C CYS A 829 -27.12 12.44 0.83
N VAL A 830 -26.73 13.15 -0.23
CA VAL A 830 -26.64 12.60 -1.59
C VAL A 830 -25.27 12.02 -1.94
N HIS A 831 -24.19 12.75 -1.65
CA HIS A 831 -22.85 12.50 -2.22
C HIS A 831 -21.82 11.95 -1.25
N ALA A 832 -22.11 11.93 0.05
CA ALA A 832 -21.17 11.43 1.04
C ALA A 832 -20.88 9.93 0.86
N ARG A 833 -19.73 9.47 1.36
CA ARG A 833 -19.34 8.06 1.39
C ARG A 833 -19.10 7.61 2.82
N ALA A 834 -19.38 6.33 3.09
CA ALA A 834 -19.04 5.74 4.37
C ALA A 834 -17.55 5.96 4.68
N ASP A 835 -17.24 6.33 5.91
CA ASP A 835 -15.90 6.58 6.45
C ASP A 835 -15.11 7.71 5.74
N HIS A 836 -15.82 8.63 5.09
CA HIS A 836 -15.24 9.82 4.47
C HIS A 836 -15.94 11.09 4.95
N LEU A 837 -15.21 12.20 4.94
CA LEU A 837 -15.77 13.54 5.02
C LEU A 837 -16.10 14.04 3.61
N LEU A 838 -17.31 14.54 3.41
CA LEU A 838 -17.65 15.29 2.21
C LEU A 838 -17.13 16.72 2.37
N SER A 839 -16.10 17.06 1.59
CA SER A 839 -15.57 18.40 1.41
C SER A 839 -16.36 19.11 0.33
N LEU A 840 -17.00 20.24 0.67
CA LEU A 840 -17.91 20.97 -0.21
C LEU A 840 -17.62 22.48 -0.18
N GLU A 841 -17.38 23.05 -1.35
CA GLU A 841 -17.18 24.49 -1.53
C GLU A 841 -18.48 25.16 -1.94
N CYS A 842 -19.04 26.00 -1.04
CA CYS A 842 -20.41 26.48 -1.24
C CYS A 842 -20.54 27.73 -2.14
N GLN A 843 -19.46 28.16 -2.80
CA GLN A 843 -19.40 29.42 -3.57
C GLN A 843 -19.94 29.31 -5.00
N HIS A 844 -19.95 28.11 -5.59
CA HIS A 844 -20.08 27.92 -7.03
C HIS A 844 -21.40 27.25 -7.45
N LEU A 845 -22.54 27.81 -7.05
CA LEU A 845 -23.83 27.29 -7.48
C LEU A 845 -24.10 27.53 -8.98
N PRO A 846 -24.80 26.61 -9.68
CA PRO A 846 -25.43 25.39 -9.18
C PRO A 846 -24.50 24.16 -9.14
N ASN A 847 -23.22 24.29 -9.51
CA ASN A 847 -22.28 23.18 -9.61
C ASN A 847 -21.10 23.34 -8.61
N PRO A 848 -21.36 23.23 -7.31
CA PRO A 848 -20.33 23.42 -6.29
C PRO A 848 -19.28 22.31 -6.38
N PRO A 849 -17.97 22.62 -6.35
CA PRO A 849 -16.92 21.63 -6.19
C PRO A 849 -17.12 20.84 -4.90
N PHE A 850 -16.97 19.52 -4.99
CA PHE A 850 -16.93 18.66 -3.82
C PHE A 850 -16.06 17.43 -4.06
N HIS A 851 -15.52 16.87 -2.99
CA HIS A 851 -14.81 15.60 -3.01
C HIS A 851 -14.90 14.90 -1.65
N ASN A 852 -14.56 13.61 -1.60
CA ASN A 852 -14.58 12.83 -0.37
C ASN A 852 -13.16 12.68 0.18
N VAL A 853 -12.95 13.14 1.42
CA VAL A 853 -11.68 13.02 2.16
C VAL A 853 -11.78 11.80 3.08
N THR A 854 -10.92 10.81 2.88
CA THR A 854 -10.93 9.58 3.69
C THR A 854 -10.56 9.89 5.14
N LEU A 855 -11.35 9.39 6.09
CA LEU A 855 -10.96 9.45 7.50
C LEU A 855 -9.87 8.41 7.79
N PRO A 856 -8.77 8.79 8.46
CA PRO A 856 -7.75 7.86 8.93
C PRO A 856 -8.34 6.71 9.77
N SER A 857 -7.72 5.54 9.70
CA SER A 857 -8.24 4.33 10.35
C SER A 857 -8.16 4.41 11.88
N SER A 858 -7.23 5.22 12.41
CA SER A 858 -7.11 5.52 13.84
C SER A 858 -8.17 6.48 14.37
N ILE A 859 -9.00 7.08 13.52
CA ILE A 859 -9.99 8.09 13.92
C ILE A 859 -11.40 7.51 13.87
N GLN A 860 -12.23 7.89 14.84
CA GLN A 860 -13.66 7.68 14.83
C GLN A 860 -14.38 8.96 15.26
N LEU A 861 -15.54 9.20 14.64
CA LEU A 861 -16.43 10.29 15.00
C LEU A 861 -17.64 9.75 15.77
N PHE A 862 -18.02 10.48 16.80
CA PHE A 862 -19.21 10.22 17.61
C PHE A 862 -20.11 11.45 17.60
N GLY A 863 -21.43 11.22 17.61
CA GLY A 863 -22.42 12.25 17.92
C GLY A 863 -23.00 12.00 19.31
N ILE A 864 -23.02 13.02 20.16
CA ILE A 864 -23.70 13.00 21.47
C ILE A 864 -24.89 13.97 21.40
N ASP A 865 -26.12 13.45 21.40
CA ASP A 865 -27.34 14.26 21.52
C ASP A 865 -27.50 14.79 22.95
N SER A 866 -27.60 16.11 23.11
CA SER A 866 -27.84 16.79 24.39
C SER A 866 -29.20 16.51 25.02
N GLY A 867 -30.15 15.92 24.29
CA GLY A 867 -31.52 15.73 24.75
C GLY A 867 -32.39 16.99 24.63
N VAL A 868 -31.79 18.15 24.33
CA VAL A 868 -32.52 19.39 24.03
C VAL A 868 -33.11 19.28 22.64
N LYS A 869 -34.43 19.44 22.53
CA LYS A 869 -35.07 19.67 21.23
C LYS A 869 -34.70 21.07 20.80
N ARG A 870 -34.31 21.26 19.53
CA ARG A 870 -34.21 22.61 18.97
C ARG A 870 -35.51 23.37 19.25
N SER A 871 -35.40 24.54 19.87
CA SER A 871 -36.55 25.42 20.03
C SER A 871 -37.10 25.80 18.65
N THR A 872 -38.41 25.99 18.62
CA THR A 872 -39.25 26.39 17.48
C THR A 872 -38.49 27.01 16.29
N ALA A 873 -38.45 26.25 15.20
CA ALA A 873 -38.22 26.70 13.82
C ALA A 873 -36.99 27.61 13.58
N GLY A 874 -35.76 27.08 13.72
CA GLY A 874 -34.58 27.66 13.05
C GLY A 874 -34.30 29.15 13.33
N SER A 875 -34.85 29.69 14.43
CA SER A 875 -34.81 31.13 14.73
C SER A 875 -33.39 31.61 15.00
N ALA A 876 -32.57 30.82 15.72
CA ALA A 876 -31.15 31.09 15.93
C ALA A 876 -30.35 31.10 14.62
N TYR A 877 -30.50 30.06 13.80
CA TYR A 877 -29.86 29.99 12.48
C TYR A 877 -30.24 31.18 11.59
N ARG A 878 -31.54 31.49 11.51
CA ARG A 878 -32.05 32.62 10.72
C ARG A 878 -31.52 33.95 11.24
N ARG A 879 -31.46 34.14 12.57
CA ARG A 879 -30.88 35.33 13.22
C ARG A 879 -29.43 35.54 12.79
N VAL A 880 -28.62 34.48 12.85
CA VAL A 880 -27.21 34.56 12.44
C VAL A 880 -27.07 34.78 10.95
N ARG A 881 -27.85 34.09 10.11
CA ARG A 881 -27.89 34.35 8.66
C ARG A 881 -28.20 35.82 8.37
N THR A 882 -29.26 36.37 8.98
CA THR A 882 -29.61 37.79 8.85
C THR A 882 -28.43 38.68 9.28
N ALA A 883 -27.82 38.41 10.44
CA ALA A 883 -26.69 39.17 10.97
C ALA A 883 -25.46 39.15 10.04
N THR A 884 -25.16 38.00 9.43
CA THR A 884 -24.07 37.82 8.45
C THR A 884 -24.27 38.73 7.24
N PHE A 885 -25.49 38.78 6.68
CA PHE A 885 -25.80 39.64 5.53
C PHE A 885 -25.86 41.13 5.92
N MET A 886 -26.40 41.48 7.09
CA MET A 886 -26.35 42.84 7.61
C MET A 886 -24.90 43.33 7.74
N GLY A 887 -24.00 42.51 8.28
CA GLY A 887 -22.59 42.85 8.40
C GLY A 887 -21.89 42.97 7.05
N LYS A 888 -22.18 42.09 6.09
CA LYS A 888 -21.70 42.23 4.70
C LYS A 888 -22.08 43.59 4.11
N GLN A 889 -23.30 44.07 4.36
CA GLN A 889 -23.75 45.39 3.91
C GLN A 889 -23.01 46.54 4.60
N LEU A 890 -22.80 46.44 5.91
CA LEU A 890 -22.10 47.48 6.68
C LEU A 890 -20.65 47.64 6.23
N LEU A 891 -19.99 46.57 5.79
CA LEU A 891 -18.62 46.63 5.30
C LEU A 891 -18.47 47.30 3.92
N ASN A 892 -19.57 47.44 3.16
CA ASN A 892 -19.58 47.98 1.80
C ASN A 892 -18.41 47.46 0.94
N LEU A 893 -18.31 46.13 0.86
CA LEU A 893 -17.17 45.46 0.22
C LEU A 893 -17.12 45.72 -1.29
N PRO A 894 -15.92 45.76 -1.90
CA PRO A 894 -15.76 45.79 -3.35
C PRO A 894 -16.52 44.67 -4.06
N ASP A 895 -16.92 44.91 -5.31
CA ASP A 895 -17.73 43.97 -6.12
C ASP A 895 -17.09 42.58 -6.27
N ASP A 896 -15.77 42.47 -6.16
CA ASP A 896 -15.02 41.21 -6.22
C ASP A 896 -15.37 40.24 -5.07
N TYR A 897 -15.92 40.73 -3.95
CA TYR A 897 -16.30 39.91 -2.79
C TYR A 897 -17.78 39.51 -2.85
N HIS A 898 -18.08 38.52 -3.70
CA HIS A 898 -19.41 37.92 -3.77
C HIS A 898 -19.79 37.18 -2.48
N HIS A 899 -18.81 36.58 -1.80
CA HIS A 899 -18.99 35.83 -0.56
C HIS A 899 -18.01 36.31 0.52
N LEU A 900 -18.45 36.36 1.79
CA LEU A 900 -17.58 36.81 2.89
C LEU A 900 -16.36 35.90 3.04
N CYS A 901 -16.53 34.59 2.89
CA CYS A 901 -15.46 33.58 3.00
C CYS A 901 -14.29 33.78 2.02
N GLN A 902 -14.46 34.55 0.95
CA GLN A 902 -13.40 34.88 -0.01
C GLN A 902 -12.38 35.89 0.55
N MET A 903 -12.73 36.58 1.64
CA MET A 903 -11.83 37.52 2.30
C MET A 903 -10.76 36.78 3.10
N ALA A 904 -9.49 37.14 2.91
CA ALA A 904 -8.42 36.64 3.74
C ALA A 904 -8.58 37.09 5.21
N LEU A 905 -8.39 36.16 6.15
CA LEU A 905 -8.57 36.40 7.59
C LEU A 905 -7.74 37.59 8.12
N SER A 906 -6.48 37.70 7.69
CA SER A 906 -5.59 38.81 8.08
C SER A 906 -6.12 40.17 7.61
N ARG A 907 -6.69 40.23 6.40
CA ARG A 907 -7.29 41.43 5.85
C ARG A 907 -8.54 41.83 6.63
N PHE A 908 -9.43 40.87 6.91
CA PHE A 908 -10.61 41.12 7.74
C PHE A 908 -10.24 41.69 9.10
N ASN A 909 -9.31 41.05 9.82
CA ASN A 909 -8.92 41.46 11.16
C ASN A 909 -8.29 42.86 11.20
N ASN A 910 -7.44 43.19 10.23
CA ASN A 910 -6.72 44.47 10.21
C ASN A 910 -7.55 45.64 9.67
N GLN A 911 -8.44 45.40 8.71
CA GLN A 911 -9.11 46.47 7.98
C GLN A 911 -10.60 46.62 8.35
N TYR A 912 -11.31 45.51 8.55
CA TYR A 912 -12.78 45.51 8.55
C TYR A 912 -13.41 45.17 9.90
N ARG A 913 -12.78 44.31 10.71
CA ARG A 913 -13.36 43.77 11.96
C ARG A 913 -13.82 44.84 12.94
N LEU A 914 -13.03 45.90 13.12
CA LEU A 914 -13.32 46.98 14.06
C LEU A 914 -14.37 47.98 13.55
N GLN A 915 -14.70 47.94 12.26
CA GLN A 915 -15.76 48.78 11.68
C GLN A 915 -17.16 48.25 12.02
N LEU A 916 -17.27 46.96 12.35
CA LEU A 916 -18.54 46.31 12.66
C LEU A 916 -18.90 46.46 14.14
N PRO A 917 -20.14 46.82 14.49
CA PRO A 917 -20.60 46.78 15.87
C PRO A 917 -20.66 45.34 16.38
N GLU A 918 -20.46 45.13 17.69
CA GLU A 918 -20.56 43.78 18.27
C GLU A 918 -21.95 43.19 18.09
N LYS A 919 -22.97 43.97 18.49
CA LYS A 919 -24.38 43.66 18.28
C LYS A 919 -25.10 44.89 17.71
N LEU A 920 -26.20 44.69 17.00
CA LEU A 920 -27.05 45.76 16.47
C LEU A 920 -28.51 45.37 16.59
N ILE A 921 -29.38 46.29 17.01
CA ILE A 921 -30.83 46.07 17.00
C ILE A 921 -31.34 46.30 15.58
N GLY A 922 -32.25 45.44 15.09
CA GLY A 922 -32.73 45.52 13.71
C GLY A 922 -33.27 46.89 13.29
N LYS A 923 -33.96 47.62 14.17
CA LYS A 923 -34.47 48.99 13.90
C LYS A 923 -33.37 50.04 13.67
N GLU A 924 -32.14 49.79 14.12
CA GLU A 924 -31.01 50.71 13.98
C GLU A 924 -30.24 50.50 12.67
N PHE A 925 -30.57 49.45 11.92
CA PHE A 925 -29.95 49.15 10.63
C PHE A 925 -30.49 50.09 9.55
N GLN A 926 -29.70 51.11 9.19
CA GLN A 926 -30.06 52.16 8.23
C GLN A 926 -29.85 51.72 6.77
N SER A 927 -30.52 50.65 6.33
CA SER A 927 -30.57 50.23 4.93
C SER A 927 -31.98 49.81 4.54
N SER A 928 -32.44 50.27 3.38
CA SER A 928 -33.79 49.97 2.86
C SER A 928 -33.91 48.59 2.20
N LEU A 929 -32.79 47.90 1.93
CA LEU A 929 -32.78 46.63 1.21
C LEU A 929 -31.90 45.62 1.95
N HIS A 930 -32.46 44.49 2.38
CA HIS A 930 -31.71 43.36 2.94
C HIS A 930 -31.16 42.49 1.81
N LEU A 931 -29.85 42.15 1.83
CA LEU A 931 -29.21 41.44 0.71
C LEU A 931 -29.66 39.98 0.52
N ASP A 932 -30.26 39.36 1.54
CA ASP A 932 -30.66 37.96 1.49
C ASP A 932 -32.18 37.82 1.36
N SER A 933 -32.64 37.23 0.27
CA SER A 933 -34.07 37.06 -0.02
C SER A 933 -34.77 36.04 0.88
N LEU A 934 -34.01 35.20 1.61
CA LEU A 934 -34.55 34.12 2.45
C LEU A 934 -34.65 34.49 3.94
N SER A 935 -34.08 35.62 4.35
CA SER A 935 -34.19 36.14 5.72
C SER A 935 -34.77 37.55 5.73
N LYS A 936 -35.24 37.99 6.89
CA LYS A 936 -35.80 39.32 7.10
C LYS A 936 -35.21 39.88 8.39
N ILE A 937 -35.04 41.19 8.43
CA ILE A 937 -34.62 41.93 9.62
C ILE A 937 -35.86 42.19 10.46
N ASP A 938 -35.88 41.67 11.66
CA ASP A 938 -36.88 41.99 12.68
C ASP A 938 -36.41 43.23 13.45
N SER A 939 -37.28 44.23 13.55
CA SER A 939 -36.96 45.51 14.16
C SER A 939 -36.61 45.43 15.65
N ASN A 940 -37.12 44.42 16.37
CA ASN A 940 -36.94 44.27 17.82
C ASN A 940 -35.84 43.26 18.18
N GLU A 941 -35.30 42.56 17.19
CA GLU A 941 -34.30 41.52 17.38
C GLU A 941 -32.88 42.10 17.51
N ILE A 942 -32.04 41.45 18.33
CA ILE A 942 -30.64 41.83 18.52
C ILE A 942 -29.76 40.86 17.73
N TYR A 943 -28.96 41.40 16.82
CA TYR A 943 -28.13 40.61 15.92
C TYR A 943 -26.65 40.66 16.31
N PRO A 944 -25.93 39.52 16.42
CA PRO A 944 -24.50 39.48 16.72
C PRO A 944 -23.65 39.79 15.47
N ILE A 945 -23.73 41.03 14.97
CA ILE A 945 -23.17 41.46 13.68
C ILE A 945 -21.71 41.09 13.50
N ARG A 946 -20.81 41.49 14.42
CA ARG A 946 -19.37 41.27 14.25
C ARG A 946 -19.03 39.77 14.21
N ALA A 947 -19.59 38.98 15.13
CA ALA A 947 -19.32 37.56 15.21
C ALA A 947 -19.89 36.80 14.00
N ALA A 948 -21.14 37.07 13.62
CA ALA A 948 -21.78 36.45 12.47
C ALA A 948 -21.07 36.77 11.15
N THR A 949 -20.53 37.98 11.00
CA THR A 949 -19.74 38.37 9.80
C THR A 949 -18.35 37.74 9.80
N ALA A 950 -17.70 37.65 10.96
CA ALA A 950 -16.38 37.05 11.11
C ALA A 950 -16.41 35.53 10.89
N HIS A 951 -17.50 34.88 11.30
CA HIS A 951 -17.58 33.44 11.36
C HIS A 951 -17.32 32.74 10.00
N PRO A 952 -17.98 33.09 8.88
CA PRO A 952 -17.67 32.49 7.57
C PRO A 952 -16.21 32.66 7.13
N ILE A 953 -15.58 33.78 7.48
CA ILE A 953 -14.20 34.10 7.11
C ILE A 953 -13.22 33.22 7.89
N GLU A 954 -13.39 33.21 9.22
CA GLU A 954 -12.55 32.43 10.12
C GLU A 954 -12.74 30.92 9.92
N GLU A 955 -13.98 30.49 9.70
CA GLU A 955 -14.32 29.08 9.52
C GLU A 955 -13.78 28.53 8.20
N ASN A 956 -13.83 29.32 7.12
CA ASN A 956 -13.24 28.92 5.84
C ASN A 956 -11.74 28.62 5.99
N PHE A 957 -11.02 29.46 6.73
CA PHE A 957 -9.60 29.23 7.04
C PHE A 957 -9.40 27.96 7.88
N ARG A 958 -10.21 27.75 8.93
CA ARG A 958 -10.12 26.56 9.79
C ARG A 958 -10.40 25.28 9.03
N VAL A 959 -11.41 25.27 8.15
CA VAL A 959 -11.78 24.11 7.33
C VAL A 959 -10.65 23.73 6.37
N GLN A 960 -10.10 24.71 5.65
CA GLN A 960 -8.98 24.47 4.74
C GLN A 960 -7.75 23.92 5.48
N LEU A 961 -7.44 24.46 6.65
CA LEU A 961 -6.34 23.97 7.47
C LEU A 961 -6.63 22.56 8.04
N PHE A 962 -7.85 22.29 8.48
CA PHE A 962 -8.27 20.98 8.98
C PHE A 962 -8.16 19.91 7.89
N GLU A 963 -8.61 20.23 6.68
CA GLU A 963 -8.51 19.35 5.51
C GLU A 963 -7.06 19.11 5.10
N GLN A 964 -6.22 20.15 5.07
CA GLN A 964 -4.78 19.99 4.79
C GLN A 964 -4.08 19.10 5.82
N LEU A 965 -4.35 19.30 7.11
CA LEU A 965 -3.79 18.48 8.18
C LEU A 965 -4.27 17.01 8.12
N LEU A 966 -5.46 16.76 7.57
CA LEU A 966 -5.92 15.41 7.28
C LEU A 966 -5.28 14.84 6.01
N ALA A 967 -5.14 15.63 4.94
CA ALA A 967 -4.64 15.18 3.64
C ALA A 967 -3.12 14.87 3.63
N ASP A 968 -2.33 15.62 4.41
CA ASP A 968 -0.87 15.43 4.49
C ASP A 968 -0.47 14.13 5.21
N HIS A 969 -1.44 13.42 5.82
CA HIS A 969 -1.19 12.30 6.70
C HIS A 969 -2.16 11.14 6.47
N HIS A 970 -1.63 10.00 6.00
CA HIS A 970 -2.40 8.75 5.98
C HIS A 970 -2.82 8.30 7.39
N GLU A 971 -2.00 8.57 8.40
CA GLU A 971 -2.32 8.40 9.83
C GLU A 971 -1.78 9.61 10.61
N PRO A 972 -2.65 10.48 11.15
CA PRO A 972 -2.20 11.68 11.86
C PRO A 972 -1.52 11.34 13.18
N SER A 973 -0.38 11.99 13.45
CA SER A 973 0.27 11.87 14.76
C SER A 973 -0.62 12.38 15.89
N SER A 974 -0.36 11.98 17.15
CA SER A 974 -1.09 12.51 18.31
C SER A 974 -1.10 14.04 18.39
N GLN A 975 0.01 14.69 17.99
CA GLN A 975 0.07 16.15 17.91
C GLN A 975 -0.85 16.71 16.83
N THR A 976 -0.91 16.05 15.67
CA THR A 976 -1.79 16.44 14.57
C THR A 976 -3.26 16.25 14.96
N LEU A 977 -3.60 15.13 15.63
CA LEU A 977 -4.94 14.89 16.18
C LEU A 977 -5.32 15.95 17.22
N ALA A 978 -4.40 16.32 18.11
CA ALA A 978 -4.61 17.42 19.04
C ALA A 978 -4.83 18.76 18.32
N ASN A 979 -4.09 19.05 17.25
CA ASN A 979 -4.27 20.26 16.45
C ASN A 979 -5.64 20.26 15.71
N LEU A 980 -6.04 19.13 15.13
CA LEU A 980 -7.38 18.98 14.52
C LEU A 980 -8.47 19.20 15.57
N GLY A 981 -8.30 18.63 16.76
CA GLY A 981 -9.23 18.81 17.87
C GLY A 981 -9.30 20.25 18.37
N GLU A 982 -8.17 20.95 18.43
CA GLU A 982 -8.10 22.38 18.76
C GLU A 982 -8.83 23.23 17.70
N LEU A 983 -8.70 22.90 16.41
CA LEU A 983 -9.48 23.57 15.37
C LEU A 983 -10.99 23.38 15.55
N MET A 984 -11.45 22.21 15.97
CA MET A 984 -12.86 21.98 16.31
C MET A 984 -13.31 22.84 17.49
N PHE A 985 -12.47 22.94 18.54
CA PHE A 985 -12.75 23.79 19.69
C PHE A 985 -12.79 25.29 19.35
N GLN A 986 -11.96 25.75 18.41
CA GLN A 986 -12.00 27.12 17.90
C GLN A 986 -13.24 27.38 17.04
N ALA A 987 -13.63 26.42 16.22
CA ALA A 987 -14.86 26.48 15.44
C ALA A 987 -16.08 26.54 16.38
N ASP A 988 -16.10 25.74 17.44
CA ASP A 988 -17.12 25.80 18.50
C ASP A 988 -17.14 27.16 19.22
N ALA A 989 -15.98 27.73 19.57
CA ALA A 989 -15.91 29.05 20.19
C ALA A 989 -16.47 30.15 19.27
N SER A 990 -16.15 30.10 17.98
CA SER A 990 -16.70 31.01 16.96
C SER A 990 -18.23 30.84 16.81
N TYR A 991 -18.70 29.59 16.90
CA TYR A 991 -20.12 29.24 16.87
C TYR A 991 -20.89 29.78 18.10
N ARG A 992 -20.33 29.64 19.31
CA ARG A 992 -20.87 30.22 20.55
C ARG A 992 -20.93 31.75 20.47
N ALA A 993 -19.91 32.40 19.92
CA ALA A 993 -19.88 33.85 19.73
C ALA A 993 -21.00 34.37 18.80
N CYS A 994 -21.55 33.51 17.94
CA CYS A 994 -22.70 33.83 17.09
C CYS A 994 -24.05 33.62 17.82
N ASP A 995 -24.06 33.36 19.13
CA ASP A 995 -25.27 33.06 19.93
C ASP A 995 -26.05 31.83 19.39
N LEU A 996 -25.35 30.83 18.82
CA LEU A 996 -25.97 29.60 18.26
C LEU A 996 -26.02 28.43 19.24
N ALA A 997 -25.19 28.43 20.29
CA ALA A 997 -25.11 27.32 21.24
C ALA A 997 -26.24 27.36 22.30
N SER A 998 -26.45 26.24 22.99
CA SER A 998 -27.20 26.17 24.25
C SER A 998 -26.28 25.78 25.40
N ASP A 999 -26.71 26.05 26.65
CA ASP A 999 -25.98 25.69 27.86
C ASP A 999 -25.65 24.18 27.89
N GLU A 1000 -26.60 23.36 27.46
CA GLU A 1000 -26.43 21.91 27.38
C GLU A 1000 -25.34 21.49 26.38
N THR A 1001 -25.35 22.07 25.18
CA THR A 1001 -24.32 21.77 24.17
C THR A 1001 -22.94 22.30 24.57
N ASN A 1002 -22.88 23.45 25.24
CA ASN A 1002 -21.64 23.99 25.80
C ASN A 1002 -21.06 23.04 26.83
N LEU A 1003 -21.90 22.56 27.76
CA LEU A 1003 -21.48 21.62 28.79
C LEU A 1003 -20.92 20.33 28.18
N LEU A 1004 -21.54 19.76 27.15
CA LEU A 1004 -21.02 18.57 26.48
C LEU A 1004 -19.63 18.81 25.86
N VAL A 1005 -19.45 19.90 25.12
CA VAL A 1005 -18.14 20.23 24.54
C VAL A 1005 -17.09 20.45 25.63
N ASP A 1006 -17.45 21.12 26.72
CA ASP A 1006 -16.54 21.40 27.83
C ASP A 1006 -16.15 20.11 28.58
N LEU A 1007 -17.08 19.17 28.75
CA LEU A 1007 -16.80 17.84 29.32
C LEU A 1007 -15.86 17.02 28.43
N VAL A 1008 -16.05 17.05 27.10
CA VAL A 1008 -15.10 16.42 26.16
C VAL A 1008 -13.73 17.08 26.26
N ARG A 1009 -13.67 18.41 26.33
CA ARG A 1009 -12.41 19.16 26.48
C ARG A 1009 -11.67 18.77 27.75
N GLN A 1010 -12.35 18.58 28.88
CA GLN A 1010 -11.74 18.12 30.13
C GLN A 1010 -11.12 16.72 30.02
N ARG A 1011 -11.68 15.86 29.16
CA ARG A 1011 -11.16 14.51 28.89
C ARG A 1011 -10.10 14.48 27.79
N SER A 1012 -9.88 15.59 27.09
CA SER A 1012 -8.96 15.63 25.94
C SER A 1012 -7.48 15.46 26.29
N SER A 1013 -7.10 15.77 27.54
CA SER A 1013 -5.74 15.57 28.05
C SER A 1013 -5.28 14.11 28.09
N ALA A 1014 -6.21 13.16 27.98
CA ALA A 1014 -5.90 11.73 27.95
C ALA A 1014 -5.41 11.23 26.58
N ASN A 1015 -5.34 12.09 25.53
CA ASN A 1015 -5.01 11.71 24.15
C ASN A 1015 -5.93 10.64 23.53
N ILE A 1016 -7.20 10.62 23.97
CA ILE A 1016 -8.21 9.63 23.52
C ILE A 1016 -9.39 10.34 22.83
N LEU A 1017 -9.86 11.46 23.40
CA LEU A 1017 -10.79 12.39 22.76
C LEU A 1017 -10.00 13.62 22.35
N PHE A 1018 -10.07 14.04 21.09
CA PHE A 1018 -9.20 15.10 20.58
C PHE A 1018 -9.91 16.44 20.49
N GLY A 1019 -11.16 16.46 20.02
CA GLY A 1019 -11.92 17.69 19.86
C GLY A 1019 -13.42 17.46 19.84
N ALA A 1020 -14.16 18.55 20.07
CA ALA A 1020 -15.61 18.54 19.95
C ALA A 1020 -16.14 19.89 19.48
N LYS A 1021 -17.27 19.84 18.75
CA LYS A 1021 -17.99 21.01 18.24
C LYS A 1021 -19.50 20.70 18.14
N ILE A 1022 -20.32 21.74 18.24
CA ILE A 1022 -21.77 21.67 17.98
C ILE A 1022 -22.07 21.47 16.48
N THR A 1023 -23.00 20.58 16.15
CA THR A 1023 -23.42 20.29 14.76
C THR A 1023 -24.78 20.92 14.39
N GLY A 1024 -24.86 21.48 13.17
CA GLY A 1024 -26.07 22.01 12.53
C GLY A 1024 -26.43 23.46 12.92
N GLY A 1025 -27.69 23.87 12.71
CA GLY A 1025 -28.18 25.25 12.91
C GLY A 1025 -28.44 25.81 14.33
N GLY A 1026 -28.00 25.15 15.41
CA GLY A 1026 -27.97 25.76 16.76
C GLY A 1026 -29.24 25.61 17.60
N GLY A 1027 -29.24 26.20 18.80
CA GLY A 1027 -30.35 26.15 19.77
C GLY A 1027 -30.54 24.80 20.46
N GLY A 1028 -29.47 24.01 20.59
CA GLY A 1028 -29.46 22.64 21.10
C GLY A 1028 -29.04 21.62 20.03
N GLY A 1029 -29.26 20.33 20.31
CA GLY A 1029 -28.98 19.23 19.39
C GLY A 1029 -27.73 18.42 19.75
N THR A 1030 -26.94 18.05 18.75
CA THR A 1030 -25.81 17.13 18.89
C THR A 1030 -24.46 17.85 18.96
N VAL A 1031 -23.53 17.29 19.71
CA VAL A 1031 -22.10 17.60 19.68
C VAL A 1031 -21.37 16.48 18.94
N VAL A 1032 -20.59 16.82 17.92
CA VAL A 1032 -19.67 15.89 17.25
C VAL A 1032 -18.36 15.83 18.03
N VAL A 1033 -17.82 14.63 18.20
CA VAL A 1033 -16.58 14.36 18.91
C VAL A 1033 -15.61 13.64 17.98
N LEU A 1034 -14.41 14.18 17.86
CA LEU A 1034 -13.26 13.56 17.23
C LEU A 1034 -12.50 12.75 18.26
N ALA A 1035 -12.38 11.45 18.04
CA ALA A 1035 -11.78 10.53 19.00
C ALA A 1035 -10.90 9.48 18.31
N HIS A 1036 -10.04 8.85 19.09
CA HIS A 1036 -9.29 7.68 18.65
C HIS A 1036 -10.25 6.50 18.42
N ARG A 1037 -10.01 5.66 17.43
CA ARG A 1037 -10.79 4.46 17.15
C ARG A 1037 -10.36 3.33 18.08
N SER A 1038 -10.86 3.35 19.32
CA SER A 1038 -10.61 2.29 20.30
C SER A 1038 -11.76 2.13 21.32
N SER A 1039 -11.75 1.02 22.05
CA SER A 1039 -12.70 0.74 23.13
C SER A 1039 -12.65 1.77 24.25
N GLU A 1040 -11.45 2.27 24.56
CA GLU A 1040 -11.23 3.26 25.62
C GLU A 1040 -11.85 4.62 25.25
N ALA A 1041 -11.78 4.99 23.96
CA ALA A 1041 -12.43 6.20 23.47
C ALA A 1041 -13.95 6.10 23.52
N LEU A 1042 -14.51 4.95 23.13
CA LEU A 1042 -15.93 4.70 23.25
C LEU A 1042 -16.39 4.79 24.72
N GLU A 1043 -15.65 4.19 25.65
CA GLU A 1043 -15.97 4.28 27.08
C GLU A 1043 -15.84 5.73 27.59
N ALA A 1044 -14.84 6.48 27.14
CA ALA A 1044 -14.69 7.90 27.47
C ALA A 1044 -15.87 8.76 26.97
N VAL A 1045 -16.41 8.46 25.78
CA VAL A 1045 -17.63 9.11 25.26
C VAL A 1045 -18.85 8.75 26.12
N HIS A 1046 -18.99 7.48 26.53
CA HIS A 1046 -20.05 7.05 27.45
C HIS A 1046 -19.92 7.70 28.84
N ASP A 1047 -18.70 7.87 29.34
CA ASP A 1047 -18.40 8.59 30.57
C ASP A 1047 -18.87 10.04 30.51
N VAL A 1048 -18.51 10.75 29.43
CA VAL A 1048 -18.95 12.14 29.19
C VAL A 1048 -20.47 12.22 29.17
N ALA A 1049 -21.13 11.31 28.45
CA ALA A 1049 -22.58 11.23 28.41
C ALA A 1049 -23.18 11.00 29.82
N ARG A 1050 -22.72 9.99 30.57
CA ARG A 1050 -23.19 9.73 31.93
C ARG A 1050 -22.99 10.92 32.87
N GLN A 1051 -21.85 11.60 32.78
CA GLN A 1051 -21.57 12.79 33.57
C GLN A 1051 -22.54 13.93 33.24
N TYR A 1052 -22.77 14.16 31.95
CA TYR A 1052 -23.74 15.13 31.48
C TYR A 1052 -25.17 14.81 31.95
N GLU A 1053 -25.63 13.55 31.81
CA GLU A 1053 -26.95 13.10 32.26
C GLU A 1053 -27.12 13.28 33.77
N ASN A 1054 -26.07 13.00 34.55
CA ASN A 1054 -26.08 13.19 35.99
C ASN A 1054 -26.23 14.66 36.38
N MET A 1055 -25.57 15.57 35.66
CA MET A 1055 -25.58 17.01 35.90
C MET A 1055 -26.90 17.67 35.45
N THR A 1056 -27.44 17.26 34.29
CA THR A 1056 -28.60 17.92 33.66
C THR A 1056 -29.93 17.22 33.88
N LYS A 1057 -29.91 15.95 34.31
CA LYS A 1057 -31.07 15.04 34.36
C LYS A 1057 -31.76 14.82 33.01
N ARG A 1058 -31.10 15.17 31.89
CA ARG A 1058 -31.57 14.89 30.53
C ARG A 1058 -30.95 13.60 30.04
N GLN A 1059 -31.71 12.80 29.29
CA GLN A 1059 -31.16 11.62 28.61
C GLN A 1059 -30.42 12.01 27.33
N THR A 1060 -29.35 11.29 27.05
CA THR A 1060 -28.52 11.47 25.86
C THR A 1060 -28.59 10.24 24.95
N ARG A 1061 -28.31 10.46 23.67
CA ARG A 1061 -28.13 9.39 22.70
C ARG A 1061 -26.78 9.54 22.03
N ILE A 1062 -26.00 8.47 22.06
CA ILE A 1062 -24.73 8.38 21.34
C ILE A 1062 -24.99 7.64 20.03
N PHE A 1063 -24.42 8.15 18.95
CA PHE A 1063 -24.40 7.46 17.66
C PHE A 1063 -23.01 7.55 17.04
N SER A 1064 -22.65 6.48 16.35
CA SER A 1064 -21.35 6.26 15.75
C SER A 1064 -21.48 5.45 14.47
N GLY A 1065 -20.38 5.36 13.71
CA GLY A 1065 -20.36 4.73 12.40
C GLY A 1065 -20.89 5.65 11.30
N SER A 1066 -20.77 5.18 10.07
CA SER A 1066 -21.10 5.94 8.86
C SER A 1066 -21.89 5.10 7.88
N SER A 1067 -22.50 5.75 6.90
CA SER A 1067 -23.05 5.07 5.73
C SER A 1067 -22.87 5.94 4.48
N SER A 1068 -22.89 5.33 3.29
CA SER A 1068 -22.83 6.09 2.04
C SER A 1068 -24.09 6.95 1.84
N GLY A 1069 -24.04 7.94 0.95
CA GLY A 1069 -25.14 8.86 0.67
C GLY A 1069 -26.39 8.20 0.09
N LEU A 1070 -27.05 8.89 -0.85
CA LEU A 1070 -28.30 8.43 -1.43
C LEU A 1070 -28.12 7.07 -2.13
N VAL A 1071 -28.97 6.11 -1.74
CA VAL A 1071 -29.11 4.79 -2.37
C VAL A 1071 -30.53 4.65 -2.90
N THR A 1072 -30.65 4.36 -4.20
CA THR A 1072 -31.92 3.97 -4.85
C THR A 1072 -31.92 2.46 -5.00
N TYR A 1073 -33.04 1.80 -4.68
CA TYR A 1073 -33.14 0.35 -4.70
C TYR A 1073 -33.99 -0.13 -5.88
N PRO A 1074 -33.83 -1.41 -6.31
CA PRO A 1074 -34.74 -2.02 -7.26
C PRO A 1074 -36.19 -1.94 -6.78
N SER A 1075 -37.12 -1.78 -7.72
CA SER A 1075 -38.54 -1.79 -7.41
C SER A 1075 -38.96 -3.14 -6.81
N ILE A 1076 -39.82 -3.08 -5.81
CA ILE A 1076 -40.39 -4.26 -5.15
C ILE A 1076 -41.73 -4.58 -5.83
N GLU A 1077 -41.85 -5.79 -6.35
CA GLU A 1077 -43.13 -6.30 -6.85
C GLU A 1077 -44.05 -6.67 -5.67
N VAL A 1078 -45.34 -6.37 -5.82
CA VAL A 1078 -46.37 -6.47 -4.76
C VAL A 1078 -47.08 -7.80 -4.77
#